data_AF-A0AAN6NAZ6-F1
#
_entry.id   AF-A0AAN6NAZ6-F1
#
_cell.length_a   1.000
_cell.length_b   1.000
_cell.length_c   1.000
_cell.angle_alpha   90.00
_cell.angle_beta   90.00
_cell.angle_gamma   90.00
#
_symmetry.space_group_name_H-M   'P 1'
#
loop_
_entity.id
_entity.type
_entity.pdbx_description
1 polymer ?
#
loop_
_entity_poly.entity_id
_entity_poly.type
_entity_poly.pdbx_seq_one_letter_code
_entity_poly.pdbx_strand_id
1 'polypeptide(L)'
;MASRNQLTPILRTLARSSTRLGRNARSQPSLTVRYLSTSQPRPFQRSLDRQGKFTSETYPDLKRDERFSQLTPEHVNYFRELLGKESAVIDGVSSDSAADDLEPFNSDWMRKYRGHCKLALRPGSTEEVSKILKYCNDKKLAVVPQGGNTGLVGGSVPVFDEIVISMGRMNQIHEFDEVSGTLVVDAGVILETADHFLAEKGYIFPLDLGAKGSCQIGGNLSTNAGGLRLLRYGSLHGTVLGIEAVLPDGTIIDDLCKLRKNNTGYDIKQLFIGSEGTIGIITKATIQCPQRSKAQNVAYFGLESFEKVQQAFREAKGQLSEILSAFELMDEGSQTLVTDVTKNRRPLDDKYPFYCLIETSGSNSDHDSEKLQAFLEDVMEKGIVLDGTLAQDETQIKALWGWREGITEALSHLGSAYKYDVSIPLKQMYQLVEDTRARVDEAGLLGDTDEHPVRAVIGYGHMGDSNLHLNVSTRRYDERVEKVLEPFIYEWIAERQGSISAEHGLGIAKKKYIGYSRSATMIGLMKQIKGLYDPVSLSLVVAWAPLLKHTKVHNIWGRRRHVPALAHDPSRTLHDDKRSIFPSPHNDEMVGVPGKYKGCNTCRLRRVKCDNERPFCKKCIDSGRDCAGYERETVFIIGTIEDQGRCSSHPPRVVKSSSSSSSSSKRAGRSTPSARSSPGSKSEEKEGASSNRPQLPLPPPPPPPLPPRLSLELVPDQPLQPAWDDLISLSNSASGKRYLVQIAAVHTNLQDVARGPGNGGTGDDDADNDDDGRSSGGNSSSSSNKFTFLSFPPYEPPDPQPLLNEDDFRLRSQCMVHLSSPLEDNRSETTTTTDSICLFLYEHNNSVIFSNQPPWKDQTIQNNTVRRLGPEAFRSFPNHHFFVRVYRHNAISAALLNRKPTFLSSPEWLTSPFEHHPKSVFDRLFDIAVLLPSIFARADHILPQEQTLARRLMAQDLLTNCLNVERQFEQWYSSVLSSSQQNPGQPGSSELEEVFWIEDSESGSGFMTFADTFAFRDGVTATMFIYYWTFLVTFYPVMERLYWTIFEPVVDGAIPQTMPVLPSHLQQINPLKYSCGKTVREFAANICRSLDFALNSTVQPDMLVVPLFVVRQFYTRVPGMFPGITDDGRLELMWCEAFRQRLLTKGQDILDVVQSKKWVDLAGY
;
A
#
# COMPACT_ATOMS: atom_id res chain seq x y z
N MET A 1 51.62 -23.22 -38.78
CA MET A 1 52.97 -23.09 -39.39
C MET A 1 53.87 -22.33 -38.40
N ALA A 2 55.10 -21.97 -38.79
CA ALA A 2 56.16 -21.25 -38.02
C ALA A 2 55.70 -20.20 -36.96
N SER A 3 56.43 -19.92 -35.86
CA SER A 3 57.67 -20.54 -35.32
C SER A 3 58.03 -20.07 -33.88
N ARG A 4 58.82 -20.89 -33.16
CA ARG A 4 59.91 -20.59 -32.17
C ARG A 4 60.02 -19.17 -31.56
N ASN A 5 60.29 -18.99 -30.26
CA ASN A 5 61.39 -19.58 -29.47
C ASN A 5 61.00 -19.86 -27.99
N GLN A 6 61.17 -21.09 -27.49
CA GLN A 6 62.27 -21.56 -26.61
C GLN A 6 62.18 -21.18 -25.10
N LEU A 7 61.70 -22.14 -24.30
CA LEU A 7 61.97 -22.28 -22.86
C LEU A 7 62.16 -23.77 -22.51
N THR A 8 63.32 -24.16 -21.97
CA THR A 8 63.67 -25.51 -21.46
C THR A 8 65.07 -25.46 -20.79
N PRO A 9 65.48 -26.43 -19.96
CA PRO A 9 64.75 -27.55 -19.33
C PRO A 9 64.82 -27.48 -17.77
N ILE A 10 64.18 -28.39 -17.01
CA ILE A 10 64.76 -29.61 -16.39
C ILE A 10 63.59 -30.27 -15.61
N LEU A 11 63.13 -31.51 -15.93
CA LEU A 11 63.55 -32.82 -15.37
C LEU A 11 63.51 -32.87 -13.82
N ARG A 12 63.02 -33.90 -13.08
CA ARG A 12 62.63 -35.32 -13.32
C ARG A 12 61.89 -35.81 -12.02
N THR A 13 61.21 -36.95 -11.84
CA THR A 13 61.01 -38.24 -12.55
C THR A 13 59.62 -38.85 -12.18
N LEU A 14 59.21 -39.97 -12.80
CA LEU A 14 58.02 -40.79 -12.47
C LEU A 14 58.31 -41.86 -11.39
N ALA A 15 57.27 -42.31 -10.63
CA ALA A 15 57.01 -43.71 -10.21
C ALA A 15 55.93 -43.82 -9.09
N ARG A 16 55.20 -44.91 -8.86
CA ARG A 16 54.56 -45.96 -9.73
C ARG A 16 53.70 -46.91 -8.85
N SER A 17 52.71 -47.58 -9.43
CA SER A 17 52.06 -48.83 -8.92
C SER A 17 51.25 -48.78 -7.60
N SER A 18 50.54 -49.85 -7.19
CA SER A 18 49.25 -50.32 -7.76
C SER A 18 48.60 -51.47 -6.94
N THR A 19 47.28 -51.61 -7.08
CA THR A 19 46.50 -52.89 -7.01
C THR A 19 46.33 -53.70 -5.70
N ARG A 20 45.03 -53.88 -5.35
CA ARG A 20 44.27 -55.15 -5.15
C ARG A 20 43.84 -55.65 -3.74
N LEU A 21 42.51 -55.79 -3.63
CA LEU A 21 41.71 -56.90 -3.07
C LEU A 21 41.57 -57.10 -1.53
N GLY A 22 40.31 -57.03 -1.08
CA GLY A 22 39.76 -57.53 0.19
C GLY A 22 38.22 -57.47 0.14
N ARG A 23 37.48 -58.37 0.78
CA ARG A 23 36.01 -58.47 0.65
C ARG A 23 35.31 -58.77 1.99
N ASN A 24 34.06 -58.30 2.12
CA ASN A 24 33.02 -58.63 3.12
C ASN A 24 33.17 -58.07 4.55
N ALA A 25 32.11 -57.40 5.04
CA ALA A 25 31.41 -57.57 6.34
C ALA A 25 30.70 -56.25 6.77
N ARG A 26 29.66 -56.35 7.61
CA ARG A 26 28.80 -55.22 8.05
C ARG A 26 29.21 -54.69 9.43
N SER A 27 29.28 -53.36 9.58
CA SER A 27 28.65 -52.60 10.69
C SER A 27 28.98 -51.10 10.57
N GLN A 28 28.01 -50.21 10.73
CA GLN A 28 28.28 -48.77 10.94
C GLN A 28 28.83 -48.54 12.36
N PRO A 29 29.77 -47.59 12.50
CA PRO A 29 29.64 -46.57 13.54
C PRO A 29 29.75 -45.14 12.96
N SER A 30 29.23 -44.16 13.69
CA SER A 30 29.28 -42.73 13.33
C SER A 30 30.72 -42.18 13.33
N LEU A 31 31.14 -41.53 12.24
CA LEU A 31 32.43 -40.86 12.15
C LEU A 31 32.38 -39.47 12.82
N THR A 32 32.89 -39.38 14.05
CA THR A 32 33.20 -38.10 14.68
C THR A 32 34.42 -37.47 14.01
N VAL A 33 34.19 -36.58 13.03
CA VAL A 33 35.27 -35.88 12.32
C VAL A 33 35.96 -34.89 13.26
N ARG A 34 37.20 -35.21 13.67
CA ARG A 34 38.07 -34.26 14.37
C ARG A 34 38.67 -33.29 13.36
N TYR A 35 38.06 -32.11 13.22
CA TYR A 35 38.66 -31.00 12.49
C TYR A 35 39.91 -30.49 13.21
N LEU A 36 41.06 -30.54 12.52
CA LEU A 36 42.28 -29.85 12.91
C LEU A 36 42.19 -28.42 12.37
N SER A 37 41.83 -27.46 13.22
CA SER A 37 41.96 -26.04 12.84
C SER A 37 43.42 -25.70 12.59
N THR A 38 43.71 -25.18 11.40
CA THR A 38 45.03 -24.67 11.00
C THR A 38 45.27 -23.23 11.45
N SER A 39 44.28 -22.56 12.05
CA SER A 39 44.43 -21.28 12.74
C SER A 39 44.52 -21.49 14.25
N GLN A 40 45.71 -21.86 14.75
CA GLN A 40 45.98 -21.64 16.16
C GLN A 40 45.99 -20.12 16.43
N PRO A 41 45.14 -19.59 17.33
CA PRO A 41 45.21 -18.20 17.71
C PRO A 41 46.56 -17.96 18.39
N ARG A 42 47.39 -17.08 17.83
CA ARG A 42 48.59 -16.61 18.54
C ARG A 42 48.11 -15.99 19.86
N PRO A 43 48.62 -16.42 21.02
CA PRO A 43 48.15 -15.89 22.28
C PRO A 43 48.49 -14.40 22.35
N PHE A 44 47.47 -13.54 22.35
CA PHE A 44 47.64 -12.13 22.69
C PHE A 44 48.36 -12.05 24.04
N GLN A 45 49.47 -11.31 24.08
CA GLN A 45 50.33 -11.23 25.25
C GLN A 45 49.60 -10.43 26.34
N ARG A 46 48.86 -11.14 27.21
CA ARG A 46 48.02 -10.56 28.27
C ARG A 46 48.86 -9.64 29.17
N SER A 47 48.67 -8.32 29.05
CA SER A 47 48.92 -7.41 30.16
C SER A 47 47.85 -7.68 31.22
N LEU A 48 48.23 -8.32 32.34
CA LEU A 48 47.33 -8.72 33.42
C LEU A 48 46.86 -7.55 34.32
N ASP A 49 47.04 -6.31 33.86
CA ASP A 49 46.85 -5.11 34.65
C ASP A 49 45.52 -4.41 34.32
N ARG A 50 44.73 -4.15 35.37
CA ARG A 50 43.46 -3.40 35.39
C ARG A 50 42.28 -4.10 34.68
N GLN A 51 41.57 -4.94 35.45
CA GLN A 51 40.16 -5.22 35.20
C GLN A 51 39.36 -3.90 35.17
N GLY A 52 38.40 -3.79 34.25
CA GLY A 52 37.53 -2.61 34.14
C GLY A 52 36.53 -2.49 35.29
N LYS A 53 36.05 -1.26 35.53
CA LYS A 53 34.88 -1.01 36.40
C LYS A 53 33.68 -1.81 35.90
N PHE A 54 32.80 -2.20 36.80
CA PHE A 54 31.53 -2.82 36.43
C PHE A 54 30.59 -1.80 35.77
N THR A 55 29.66 -2.27 34.93
CA THR A 55 28.65 -1.41 34.28
C THR A 55 27.77 -0.71 35.32
N SER A 56 27.46 -1.38 36.43
CA SER A 56 26.75 -0.80 37.57
C SER A 56 27.51 0.33 38.30
N GLU A 57 28.84 0.34 38.25
CA GLU A 57 29.68 1.41 38.83
C GLU A 57 29.89 2.57 37.86
N THR A 58 29.90 2.27 36.56
CA THR A 58 30.07 3.23 35.47
C THR A 58 28.78 4.00 35.19
N TYR A 59 27.62 3.38 35.37
CA TYR A 59 26.30 3.96 35.15
C TYR A 59 25.41 3.85 36.42
N PRO A 60 25.67 4.65 37.48
CA PRO A 60 25.02 4.50 38.80
C PRO A 60 23.51 4.81 38.83
N ASP A 61 22.94 5.34 37.75
CA ASP A 61 21.49 5.46 37.56
C ASP A 61 20.82 4.11 37.22
N LEU A 62 21.58 3.13 36.71
CA LEU A 62 21.12 1.74 36.59
C LEU A 62 21.06 1.14 37.99
N LYS A 63 19.90 0.56 38.34
CA LYS A 63 19.68 -0.09 39.64
C LYS A 63 19.16 -1.50 39.42
N ARG A 64 19.74 -2.45 40.17
CA ARG A 64 19.22 -3.81 40.26
C ARG A 64 17.81 -3.75 40.81
N ASP A 65 16.86 -4.39 40.13
CA ASP A 65 15.48 -4.46 40.59
C ASP A 65 15.38 -5.42 41.78
N GLU A 66 14.85 -4.92 42.89
CA GLU A 66 14.68 -5.64 44.16
C GLU A 66 13.72 -6.84 44.06
N ARG A 67 12.94 -6.93 42.97
CA ARG A 67 12.04 -8.07 42.70
C ARG A 67 12.77 -9.36 42.34
N PHE A 68 14.02 -9.30 41.87
CA PHE A 68 14.81 -10.49 41.52
C PHE A 68 15.53 -11.06 42.73
N SER A 69 15.43 -12.38 42.93
CA SER A 69 16.20 -13.09 43.96
C SER A 69 17.71 -13.04 43.67
N GLN A 70 18.52 -13.23 44.70
CA GLN A 70 19.95 -13.47 44.56
C GLN A 70 20.22 -14.97 44.34
N LEU A 71 21.30 -15.29 43.64
CA LEU A 71 21.78 -16.66 43.48
C LEU A 71 22.23 -17.26 44.82
N THR A 72 21.92 -18.55 45.03
CA THR A 72 22.35 -19.34 46.20
C THR A 72 22.79 -20.74 45.74
N PRO A 73 23.57 -21.50 46.55
CA PRO A 73 24.05 -22.83 46.17
C PRO A 73 22.94 -23.82 45.80
N GLU A 74 21.75 -23.71 46.39
CA GLU A 74 20.58 -24.54 46.06
C GLU A 74 20.12 -24.34 44.61
N HIS A 75 20.18 -23.10 44.10
CA HIS A 75 19.86 -22.80 42.71
C HIS A 75 20.90 -23.43 41.77
N VAL A 76 22.19 -23.36 42.12
CA VAL A 76 23.26 -23.99 41.32
C VAL A 76 23.11 -25.51 41.30
N ASN A 77 22.78 -26.13 42.42
CA ASN A 77 22.61 -27.58 42.51
C ASN A 77 21.42 -28.06 41.67
N TYR A 78 20.29 -27.33 41.64
CA TYR A 78 19.21 -27.59 40.69
C TYR A 78 19.69 -27.56 39.23
N PHE A 79 20.50 -26.57 38.83
CA PHE A 79 21.03 -26.51 37.47
C PHE A 79 22.07 -27.61 37.16
N ARG A 80 22.86 -28.06 38.15
CA ARG A 80 23.75 -29.22 38.01
C ARG A 80 22.96 -30.50 37.75
N GLU A 81 21.92 -30.76 38.53
CA GLU A 81 21.02 -31.91 38.37
C GLU A 81 20.29 -31.87 37.02
N LEU A 82 19.83 -30.68 36.60
CA LEU A 82 19.14 -30.47 35.33
C LEU A 82 20.05 -30.70 34.10
N LEU A 83 21.29 -30.19 34.11
CA LEU A 83 22.18 -30.22 32.93
C LEU A 83 23.10 -31.45 32.90
N GLY A 84 23.25 -32.18 34.00
CA GLY A 84 23.88 -33.50 34.08
C GLY A 84 25.38 -33.58 33.73
N LYS A 85 26.01 -32.47 33.38
CA LYS A 85 27.43 -32.36 32.98
C LYS A 85 28.05 -31.17 33.69
N GLU A 86 29.16 -31.37 34.40
CA GLU A 86 29.85 -30.30 35.12
C GLU A 86 30.26 -29.13 34.18
N SER A 87 30.71 -29.45 32.97
CA SER A 87 31.07 -28.44 31.94
C SER A 87 29.89 -27.64 31.36
N ALA A 88 28.66 -27.90 31.82
CA ALA A 88 27.46 -27.13 31.48
C ALA A 88 27.12 -26.04 32.51
N VAL A 89 27.77 -26.03 33.68
CA VAL A 89 27.50 -25.08 34.79
C VAL A 89 28.82 -24.48 35.27
N ILE A 90 29.07 -23.21 34.97
CA ILE A 90 30.23 -22.46 35.49
C ILE A 90 29.77 -21.74 36.76
N ASP A 91 30.24 -22.19 37.92
CA ASP A 91 29.74 -21.79 39.24
C ASP A 91 30.75 -20.95 40.04
N GLY A 92 30.49 -19.63 40.09
CA GLY A 92 31.12 -18.66 40.97
C GLY A 92 30.28 -18.28 42.21
N VAL A 93 29.28 -19.11 42.57
CA VAL A 93 28.48 -18.96 43.79
C VAL A 93 28.99 -19.88 44.89
N SER A 94 29.35 -21.13 44.55
CA SER A 94 29.88 -22.12 45.51
C SER A 94 31.41 -22.24 45.50
N SER A 95 32.10 -21.61 44.55
CA SER A 95 33.58 -21.55 44.50
C SER A 95 34.08 -20.24 43.89
N ASP A 96 34.88 -19.48 44.64
CA ASP A 96 35.52 -18.25 44.13
C ASP A 96 36.55 -18.55 43.00
N SER A 97 36.96 -19.81 42.83
CA SER A 97 37.94 -20.21 41.80
C SER A 97 37.43 -20.06 40.36
N ALA A 98 36.12 -19.97 40.14
CA ALA A 98 35.52 -19.84 38.80
C ALA A 98 35.47 -18.39 38.27
N ALA A 99 36.00 -17.41 39.01
CA ALA A 99 35.96 -16.00 38.60
C ALA A 99 36.62 -15.74 37.23
N ASP A 100 37.78 -16.35 36.98
CA ASP A 100 38.49 -16.23 35.70
C ASP A 100 37.75 -16.93 34.53
N ASP A 101 36.99 -17.98 34.81
CA ASP A 101 36.15 -18.69 33.82
C ASP A 101 34.85 -17.92 33.50
N LEU A 102 34.39 -17.05 34.39
CA LEU A 102 33.20 -16.20 34.21
C LEU A 102 33.49 -14.86 33.53
N GLU A 103 34.73 -14.33 33.58
CA GLU A 103 35.09 -13.06 32.94
C GLU A 103 34.74 -12.99 31.43
N PRO A 104 34.93 -14.05 30.60
CA PRO A 104 34.54 -14.04 29.19
C PRO A 104 33.03 -13.88 28.92
N PHE A 105 32.20 -14.20 29.92
CA PHE A 105 30.74 -14.03 29.86
C PHE A 105 30.29 -12.67 30.41
N ASN A 106 31.13 -12.03 31.23
CA ASN A 106 30.86 -10.73 31.85
C ASN A 106 31.32 -9.53 31.01
N SER A 107 32.43 -9.64 30.28
CA SER A 107 32.99 -8.54 29.46
C SER A 107 32.43 -8.54 28.03
N ASP A 108 32.04 -7.38 27.48
CA ASP A 108 31.58 -7.26 26.09
C ASP A 108 32.74 -7.18 25.09
N TRP A 109 32.45 -7.35 23.79
CA TRP A 109 33.45 -7.31 22.73
C TRP A 109 34.27 -6.00 22.70
N MET A 110 33.65 -4.84 23.00
CA MET A 110 34.35 -3.55 23.06
C MET A 110 35.09 -3.31 24.38
N ARG A 111 34.88 -4.15 25.40
CA ARG A 111 35.34 -3.95 26.79
C ARG A 111 34.87 -2.62 27.40
N LYS A 112 33.71 -2.13 26.97
CA LYS A 112 33.01 -0.95 27.51
C LYS A 112 32.01 -1.34 28.60
N TYR A 113 31.47 -2.55 28.54
CA TYR A 113 30.49 -3.10 29.47
C TYR A 113 31.07 -4.34 30.16
N ARG A 114 30.83 -4.45 31.48
CA ARG A 114 31.31 -5.54 32.32
C ARG A 114 30.31 -5.84 33.43
N GLY A 115 29.67 -7.01 33.34
CA GLY A 115 28.77 -7.55 34.35
C GLY A 115 29.49 -8.18 35.53
N HIS A 116 28.72 -8.70 36.49
CA HIS A 116 29.24 -9.51 37.61
C HIS A 116 28.38 -10.77 37.87
N CYS A 117 27.99 -11.47 36.80
CA CYS A 117 27.34 -12.78 36.94
C CYS A 117 28.24 -13.76 37.68
N LYS A 118 27.60 -14.58 38.53
CA LYS A 118 28.23 -15.66 39.30
C LYS A 118 27.91 -17.05 38.75
N LEU A 119 27.13 -17.13 37.67
CA LEU A 119 26.64 -18.38 37.11
C LEU A 119 26.45 -18.23 35.61
N ALA A 120 27.12 -19.09 34.84
CA ALA A 120 26.86 -19.26 33.41
C ALA A 120 26.40 -20.69 33.13
N LEU A 121 25.24 -20.81 32.49
CA LEU A 121 24.59 -22.06 32.11
C LEU A 121 24.76 -22.28 30.62
N ARG A 122 25.10 -23.51 30.23
CA ARG A 122 25.37 -23.89 28.83
C ARG A 122 24.44 -25.05 28.44
N PRO A 123 23.15 -24.81 28.15
CA PRO A 123 22.23 -25.87 27.74
C PRO A 123 22.65 -26.49 26.40
N GLY A 124 22.27 -27.75 26.17
CA GLY A 124 22.47 -28.46 24.89
C GLY A 124 21.19 -29.03 24.27
N SER A 125 20.02 -28.57 24.72
CA SER A 125 18.72 -28.93 24.18
C SER A 125 17.67 -27.85 24.51
N THR A 126 16.60 -27.79 23.73
CA THR A 126 15.49 -26.85 23.93
C THR A 126 14.76 -27.11 25.25
N GLU A 127 14.68 -28.38 25.64
CA GLU A 127 14.10 -28.83 26.91
C GLU A 127 14.97 -28.44 28.11
N GLU A 128 16.30 -28.36 27.97
CA GLU A 128 17.17 -27.75 28.98
C GLU A 128 16.88 -26.24 29.11
N VAL A 129 16.74 -25.50 27.99
CA VAL A 129 16.40 -24.06 28.00
C VAL A 129 15.03 -23.82 28.64
N SER A 130 14.00 -24.60 28.27
CA SER A 130 12.64 -24.56 28.84
C SER A 130 12.66 -24.73 30.36
N LYS A 131 13.38 -25.73 30.87
CA LYS A 131 13.48 -26.00 32.31
C LYS A 131 14.33 -24.98 33.06
N ILE A 132 15.33 -24.37 32.42
CA ILE A 132 16.08 -23.23 32.97
C ILE A 132 15.14 -22.02 33.10
N LEU A 133 14.53 -21.58 32.01
CA LEU A 133 13.69 -20.38 32.00
C LEU A 133 12.51 -20.52 32.96
N LYS A 134 11.81 -21.66 32.95
CA LYS A 134 10.75 -21.94 33.92
C LYS A 134 11.21 -21.82 35.37
N TYR A 135 12.37 -22.40 35.71
CA TYR A 135 12.89 -22.30 37.07
C TYR A 135 13.29 -20.87 37.43
N CYS A 136 13.92 -20.14 36.50
CA CYS A 136 14.21 -18.71 36.67
C CYS A 136 12.93 -17.88 36.87
N ASN A 137 11.85 -18.16 36.15
CA ASN A 137 10.54 -17.54 36.33
C ASN A 137 9.98 -17.79 37.74
N ASP A 138 9.88 -19.06 38.11
CA ASP A 138 9.29 -19.48 39.38
C ASP A 138 10.14 -19.03 40.60
N LYS A 139 11.43 -18.69 40.39
CA LYS A 139 12.36 -18.16 41.41
C LYS A 139 12.68 -16.67 41.27
N LYS A 140 12.16 -15.97 40.24
CA LYS A 140 12.54 -14.58 39.90
C LYS A 140 14.06 -14.39 39.82
N LEU A 141 14.74 -15.22 39.03
CA LEU A 141 16.16 -15.04 38.67
C LEU A 141 16.24 -14.38 37.30
N ALA A 142 16.96 -13.26 37.22
CA ALA A 142 17.18 -12.55 35.97
C ALA A 142 18.16 -13.32 35.06
N VAL A 143 17.92 -13.29 33.75
CA VAL A 143 18.71 -14.03 32.75
C VAL A 143 19.14 -13.14 31.58
N VAL A 144 20.32 -13.44 31.03
CA VAL A 144 20.86 -12.86 29.79
C VAL A 144 21.22 -13.99 28.82
N PRO A 145 20.51 -14.13 27.67
CA PRO A 145 20.94 -15.04 26.61
C PRO A 145 22.20 -14.51 25.92
N GLN A 146 23.18 -15.39 25.71
CA GLN A 146 24.45 -15.05 25.08
C GLN A 146 24.79 -16.03 23.96
N GLY A 147 24.90 -15.51 22.73
CA GLY A 147 25.48 -16.23 21.59
C GLY A 147 27.01 -16.14 21.60
N GLY A 148 27.61 -15.74 20.48
CA GLY A 148 29.06 -15.53 20.34
C GLY A 148 29.67 -14.33 21.09
N ASN A 149 28.89 -13.60 21.89
CA ASN A 149 29.29 -12.36 22.59
C ASN A 149 29.97 -11.28 21.69
N THR A 150 29.48 -11.10 20.45
CA THR A 150 30.01 -10.14 19.46
C THR A 150 29.18 -8.86 19.33
N GLY A 151 28.25 -8.59 20.25
CA GLY A 151 27.33 -7.45 20.16
C GLY A 151 27.95 -6.13 20.63
N LEU A 152 27.68 -5.03 19.92
CA LEU A 152 28.35 -3.73 20.12
C LEU A 152 27.54 -2.70 20.95
N VAL A 153 26.48 -3.13 21.61
CA VAL A 153 25.57 -2.27 22.41
C VAL A 153 25.45 -2.68 23.88
N GLY A 154 26.29 -3.61 24.33
CA GLY A 154 26.26 -4.18 25.69
C GLY A 154 25.09 -5.14 25.96
N GLY A 155 24.28 -5.49 24.94
CA GLY A 155 23.11 -6.36 25.11
C GLY A 155 23.44 -7.84 25.36
N SER A 156 24.66 -8.29 25.08
CA SER A 156 25.09 -9.68 25.24
C SER A 156 25.67 -10.01 26.62
N VAL A 157 25.75 -9.05 27.56
CA VAL A 157 26.41 -9.23 28.87
C VAL A 157 25.52 -8.76 30.04
N PRO A 158 25.74 -9.29 31.26
CA PRO A 158 25.05 -8.84 32.48
C PRO A 158 25.35 -7.37 32.83
N VAL A 159 24.46 -6.75 33.61
CA VAL A 159 24.71 -5.45 34.27
C VAL A 159 25.05 -5.65 35.74
N PHE A 160 24.40 -6.62 36.36
CA PHE A 160 24.52 -7.02 37.74
C PHE A 160 24.92 -8.50 37.81
N ASP A 161 24.15 -9.31 38.53
CA ASP A 161 24.35 -10.73 38.81
C ASP A 161 23.46 -11.66 37.95
N GLU A 162 22.96 -11.18 36.80
CA GLU A 162 22.07 -11.96 35.92
C GLU A 162 22.73 -13.26 35.43
N ILE A 163 21.97 -14.36 35.35
CA ILE A 163 22.48 -15.66 34.90
C ILE A 163 22.70 -15.60 33.38
N VAL A 164 23.92 -15.90 32.93
CA VAL A 164 24.21 -16.01 31.50
C VAL A 164 23.77 -17.37 30.98
N ILE A 165 22.90 -17.40 29.95
CA ILE A 165 22.50 -18.61 29.24
C ILE A 165 23.24 -18.62 27.90
N SER A 166 24.33 -19.39 27.83
CA SER A 166 25.20 -19.44 26.65
C SER A 166 24.78 -20.53 25.68
N MET A 167 24.39 -20.13 24.46
CA MET A 167 23.81 -21.03 23.46
C MET A 167 24.84 -21.92 22.75
N GLY A 168 26.15 -21.65 22.90
CA GLY A 168 27.24 -22.35 22.20
C GLY A 168 27.45 -23.85 22.51
N ARG A 169 26.51 -24.51 23.21
CA ARG A 169 26.40 -25.97 23.33
C ARG A 169 25.27 -26.58 22.47
N MET A 170 24.35 -25.76 21.97
CA MET A 170 23.36 -26.10 20.93
C MET A 170 23.93 -25.61 19.61
N ASN A 171 24.69 -26.46 18.91
CA ASN A 171 25.49 -26.07 17.75
C ASN A 171 25.41 -27.10 16.60
N GLN A 172 24.29 -27.82 16.49
CA GLN A 172 24.08 -28.81 15.45
C GLN A 172 23.43 -28.20 14.19
N ILE A 173 23.85 -28.70 13.04
CA ILE A 173 23.12 -28.55 11.78
C ILE A 173 22.23 -29.79 11.66
N HIS A 174 20.91 -29.60 11.64
CA HIS A 174 19.95 -30.72 11.69
C HIS A 174 19.62 -31.25 10.30
N GLU A 175 19.38 -30.34 9.35
CA GLU A 175 18.88 -30.69 8.03
C GLU A 175 19.25 -29.61 7.00
N PHE A 176 19.46 -30.03 5.75
CA PHE A 176 19.50 -29.14 4.60
C PHE A 176 18.84 -29.80 3.40
N ASP A 177 17.84 -29.13 2.82
CA ASP A 177 17.19 -29.54 1.57
C ASP A 177 17.89 -28.85 0.39
N GLU A 178 18.59 -29.64 -0.42
CA GLU A 178 19.33 -29.19 -1.62
C GLU A 178 18.41 -28.81 -2.80
N VAL A 179 17.11 -29.11 -2.73
CA VAL A 179 16.11 -28.71 -3.74
C VAL A 179 15.50 -27.35 -3.38
N SER A 180 15.08 -27.16 -2.13
CA SER A 180 14.51 -25.88 -1.69
C SER A 180 15.56 -24.84 -1.29
N GLY A 181 16.79 -25.27 -0.95
CA GLY A 181 17.80 -24.42 -0.33
C GLY A 181 17.52 -24.11 1.15
N THR A 182 16.72 -24.93 1.85
CA THR A 182 16.31 -24.67 3.24
C THR A 182 17.26 -25.34 4.24
N LEU A 183 17.79 -24.56 5.18
CA LEU A 183 18.69 -24.98 6.26
C LEU A 183 17.98 -24.97 7.61
N VAL A 184 18.13 -26.04 8.42
CA VAL A 184 17.65 -26.10 9.81
C VAL A 184 18.84 -26.25 10.76
N VAL A 185 18.99 -25.31 11.70
CA VAL A 185 20.17 -25.18 12.59
C VAL A 185 19.80 -24.82 14.03
N ASP A 186 20.62 -25.25 14.98
CA ASP A 186 20.59 -24.69 16.34
C ASP A 186 21.04 -23.22 16.37
N ALA A 187 20.51 -22.47 17.33
CA ALA A 187 20.83 -21.07 17.58
C ALA A 187 22.32 -20.78 17.89
N GLY A 188 23.07 -21.76 18.43
CA GLY A 188 24.49 -21.63 18.76
C GLY A 188 25.46 -22.07 17.65
N VAL A 189 24.96 -22.43 16.45
CA VAL A 189 25.83 -22.63 15.27
C VAL A 189 26.53 -21.32 14.93
N ILE A 190 27.84 -21.38 14.64
CA ILE A 190 28.64 -20.23 14.22
C ILE A 190 28.38 -19.93 12.73
N LEU A 191 28.25 -18.66 12.36
CA LEU A 191 27.91 -18.23 10.99
C LEU A 191 28.87 -18.81 9.93
N GLU A 192 30.18 -18.70 10.16
CA GLU A 192 31.21 -19.27 9.27
C GLU A 192 31.12 -20.80 9.17
N THR A 193 30.69 -21.50 10.23
CA THR A 193 30.47 -22.95 10.19
C THR A 193 29.26 -23.31 9.33
N ALA A 194 28.19 -22.51 9.40
CA ALA A 194 27.03 -22.67 8.52
C ALA A 194 27.39 -22.37 7.05
N ASP A 195 28.14 -21.29 6.76
CA ASP A 195 28.51 -20.97 5.38
C ASP A 195 29.46 -22.01 4.76
N HIS A 196 30.45 -22.52 5.51
CA HIS A 196 31.31 -23.60 5.01
C HIS A 196 30.51 -24.88 4.70
N PHE A 197 29.56 -25.27 5.54
CA PHE A 197 28.68 -26.43 5.27
C PHE A 197 27.81 -26.22 4.01
N LEU A 198 27.33 -25.00 3.79
CA LEU A 198 26.59 -24.64 2.57
C LEU A 198 27.51 -24.60 1.34
N ALA A 199 28.76 -24.15 1.49
CA ALA A 199 29.74 -24.08 0.41
C ALA A 199 30.04 -25.45 -0.20
N GLU A 200 30.17 -26.50 0.64
CA GLU A 200 30.33 -27.89 0.18
C GLU A 200 29.16 -28.38 -0.70
N LYS A 201 27.99 -27.72 -0.62
CA LYS A 201 26.77 -28.02 -1.35
C LYS A 201 26.46 -27.06 -2.49
N GLY A 202 27.30 -26.04 -2.72
CA GLY A 202 27.03 -25.00 -3.72
C GLY A 202 26.01 -23.93 -3.29
N TYR A 203 25.80 -23.76 -1.99
CA TYR A 203 24.92 -22.73 -1.40
C TYR A 203 25.74 -21.72 -0.56
N ILE A 204 25.12 -20.60 -0.20
CA ILE A 204 25.69 -19.55 0.67
C ILE A 204 24.69 -19.20 1.77
N PHE A 205 25.17 -18.77 2.93
CA PHE A 205 24.30 -18.20 3.96
C PHE A 205 23.81 -16.80 3.48
N PRO A 206 22.54 -16.41 3.68
CA PRO A 206 22.00 -15.14 3.17
C PRO A 206 22.60 -13.87 3.81
N LEU A 207 23.52 -14.03 4.76
CA LEU A 207 24.11 -12.98 5.60
C LEU A 207 25.62 -13.22 5.69
N ASP A 208 26.42 -12.16 5.55
CA ASP A 208 27.85 -12.16 5.82
C ASP A 208 28.26 -10.86 6.52
N LEU A 209 29.10 -10.96 7.56
CA LEU A 209 29.55 -9.85 8.40
C LEU A 209 30.91 -10.15 9.06
N GLY A 210 31.68 -9.12 9.41
CA GLY A 210 33.08 -9.28 9.84
C GLY A 210 33.31 -10.16 11.09
N ALA A 211 32.28 -10.43 11.90
CA ALA A 211 32.35 -11.32 13.06
C ALA A 211 32.01 -12.80 12.75
N LYS A 212 31.95 -13.21 11.46
CA LYS A 212 31.46 -14.52 11.00
C LYS A 212 32.05 -15.74 11.70
N GLY A 213 33.34 -15.71 12.05
CA GLY A 213 34.04 -16.79 12.77
C GLY A 213 33.69 -16.94 14.26
N SER A 214 32.85 -16.06 14.82
CA SER A 214 32.45 -16.09 16.24
C SER A 214 30.96 -15.84 16.48
N CYS A 215 30.29 -15.04 15.64
CA CYS A 215 28.85 -14.79 15.80
C CYS A 215 28.03 -16.07 15.57
N GLN A 216 26.90 -16.18 16.26
CA GLN A 216 26.05 -17.38 16.25
C GLN A 216 24.68 -17.04 15.69
N ILE A 217 24.04 -17.99 14.99
CA ILE A 217 22.82 -17.74 14.22
C ILE A 217 21.70 -17.13 15.08
N GLY A 218 21.43 -17.66 16.27
CA GLY A 218 20.44 -17.10 17.20
C GLY A 218 20.77 -15.69 17.69
N GLY A 219 22.06 -15.33 17.76
CA GLY A 219 22.50 -13.96 18.01
C GLY A 219 22.20 -13.04 16.84
N ASN A 220 22.57 -13.44 15.61
CA ASN A 220 22.33 -12.70 14.38
C ASN A 220 20.81 -12.44 14.18
N LEU A 221 19.98 -13.45 14.46
CA LEU A 221 18.52 -13.35 14.47
C LEU A 221 18.03 -12.37 15.55
N SER A 222 18.49 -12.54 16.79
CA SER A 222 18.07 -11.69 17.92
C SER A 222 18.42 -10.22 17.71
N THR A 223 19.47 -9.87 16.96
CA THR A 223 19.81 -8.47 16.63
C THR A 223 19.24 -8.00 15.29
N ASN A 224 18.64 -8.87 14.47
CA ASN A 224 18.35 -8.63 13.05
C ASN A 224 19.60 -8.09 12.31
N ALA A 225 20.71 -8.82 12.39
CA ALA A 225 21.97 -8.40 11.80
C ALA A 225 21.85 -8.13 10.27
N GLY A 226 22.34 -6.97 9.84
CA GLY A 226 22.60 -6.64 8.44
C GLY A 226 24.03 -6.98 8.04
N GLY A 227 24.62 -6.18 7.15
CA GLY A 227 26.00 -6.35 6.71
C GLY A 227 26.16 -6.58 5.20
N LEU A 228 27.30 -7.15 4.83
CA LEU A 228 27.97 -6.96 3.53
C LEU A 228 27.15 -7.33 2.27
N ARG A 229 26.11 -8.16 2.41
CA ARG A 229 25.26 -8.64 1.29
C ARG A 229 23.76 -8.38 1.48
N LEU A 230 23.37 -7.55 2.45
CA LEU A 230 21.96 -7.21 2.69
C LEU A 230 21.29 -6.57 1.46
N LEU A 231 22.05 -5.81 0.66
CA LEU A 231 21.63 -5.23 -0.62
C LEU A 231 21.05 -6.29 -1.61
N ARG A 232 21.52 -7.54 -1.54
CA ARG A 232 21.14 -8.60 -2.49
C ARG A 232 20.22 -9.67 -1.92
N TYR A 233 20.40 -10.03 -0.65
CA TYR A 233 19.62 -11.10 0.00
C TYR A 233 18.58 -10.59 1.00
N GLY A 234 18.61 -9.29 1.33
CA GLY A 234 17.65 -8.64 2.24
C GLY A 234 17.94 -8.92 3.73
N SER A 235 17.06 -8.39 4.59
CA SER A 235 17.08 -8.64 6.03
C SER A 235 16.68 -10.08 6.37
N LEU A 236 17.16 -10.56 7.53
CA LEU A 236 16.75 -11.84 8.12
C LEU A 236 15.22 -11.99 8.25
N HIS A 237 14.47 -10.90 8.44
CA HIS A 237 13.00 -10.91 8.39
C HIS A 237 12.41 -11.54 7.10
N GLY A 238 13.12 -11.48 5.98
CA GLY A 238 12.67 -12.01 4.67
C GLY A 238 13.31 -13.35 4.26
N THR A 239 14.39 -13.78 4.91
CA THR A 239 15.14 -15.01 4.59
C THR A 239 14.97 -16.11 5.64
N VAL A 240 14.58 -15.78 6.87
CA VAL A 240 14.14 -16.75 7.86
C VAL A 240 12.75 -17.25 7.49
N LEU A 241 12.54 -18.56 7.48
CA LEU A 241 11.25 -19.19 7.19
C LEU A 241 10.51 -19.56 8.48
N GLY A 242 11.25 -19.98 9.51
CA GLY A 242 10.71 -20.43 10.79
C GLY A 242 11.73 -20.35 11.94
N ILE A 243 11.26 -20.42 13.19
CA ILE A 243 12.10 -20.51 14.40
C ILE A 243 11.51 -21.47 15.43
N GLU A 244 12.38 -21.98 16.29
CA GLU A 244 12.00 -22.52 17.59
C GLU A 244 12.52 -21.57 18.66
N ALA A 245 11.67 -21.21 19.62
CA ALA A 245 12.03 -20.28 20.69
C ALA A 245 11.36 -20.66 22.01
N VAL A 246 11.99 -20.28 23.13
CA VAL A 246 11.51 -20.57 24.48
C VAL A 246 11.17 -19.28 25.20
N LEU A 247 9.94 -19.20 25.69
CA LEU A 247 9.43 -18.07 26.47
C LEU A 247 9.98 -18.07 27.92
N PRO A 248 9.95 -16.91 28.61
CA PRO A 248 10.43 -16.78 29.99
C PRO A 248 9.76 -17.73 31.00
N ASP A 249 8.50 -18.13 30.79
CA ASP A 249 7.78 -19.11 31.63
C ASP A 249 8.23 -20.57 31.38
N GLY A 250 9.04 -20.79 30.34
CA GLY A 250 9.50 -22.09 29.84
C GLY A 250 8.67 -22.67 28.70
N THR A 251 7.61 -21.99 28.23
CA THR A 251 6.80 -22.45 27.09
C THR A 251 7.63 -22.46 25.81
N ILE A 252 7.61 -23.58 25.08
CA ILE A 252 8.30 -23.72 23.79
C ILE A 252 7.33 -23.33 22.67
N ILE A 253 7.76 -22.41 21.80
CA ILE A 253 7.16 -22.11 20.51
C ILE A 253 7.97 -22.88 19.47
N ASP A 254 7.32 -23.79 18.74
CA ASP A 254 7.89 -24.44 17.55
C ASP A 254 7.10 -23.96 16.32
N ASP A 255 7.76 -23.13 15.51
CA ASP A 255 7.34 -22.71 14.19
C ASP A 255 8.54 -22.88 13.24
N LEU A 256 9.17 -24.06 13.22
CA LEU A 256 10.30 -24.38 12.33
C LEU A 256 9.91 -24.57 10.86
N CYS A 257 8.93 -23.80 10.38
CA CYS A 257 8.38 -23.88 9.04
C CYS A 257 9.46 -23.79 7.95
N LYS A 258 9.40 -24.74 7.00
CA LYS A 258 10.30 -24.86 5.83
C LYS A 258 9.72 -24.26 4.55
N LEU A 259 8.46 -23.80 4.58
CA LEU A 259 7.76 -23.31 3.39
C LEU A 259 8.19 -21.88 3.06
N ARG A 260 8.46 -21.59 1.77
CA ARG A 260 8.86 -20.24 1.33
C ARG A 260 7.75 -19.19 1.48
N LYS A 261 6.49 -19.64 1.43
CA LYS A 261 5.29 -18.88 1.82
C LYS A 261 4.59 -19.70 2.90
N ASN A 262 4.28 -19.09 4.04
CA ASN A 262 3.47 -19.71 5.08
C ASN A 262 2.48 -18.71 5.66
N ASN A 263 1.37 -18.49 4.96
CA ASN A 263 0.28 -17.66 5.46
C ASN A 263 -0.65 -18.50 6.33
N THR A 264 -0.11 -19.16 7.37
CA THR A 264 -0.88 -19.97 8.35
C THR A 264 -1.03 -19.29 9.72
N GLY A 265 -0.82 -17.98 9.76
CA GLY A 265 -1.34 -17.14 10.83
C GLY A 265 -0.60 -15.83 10.88
N TYR A 266 -0.41 -15.36 12.10
CA TYR A 266 0.57 -14.34 12.35
C TYR A 266 1.99 -14.85 12.15
N ASP A 267 2.83 -14.00 11.56
CA ASP A 267 4.25 -14.29 11.40
C ASP A 267 5.02 -14.04 12.73
N ILE A 268 4.74 -14.86 13.74
CA ILE A 268 5.19 -14.67 15.13
C ILE A 268 6.72 -14.62 15.25
N LYS A 269 7.46 -15.34 14.38
CA LYS A 269 8.94 -15.29 14.36
C LYS A 269 9.48 -13.87 14.16
N GLN A 270 8.74 -12.99 13.48
CA GLN A 270 9.14 -11.60 13.23
C GLN A 270 9.20 -10.76 14.52
N LEU A 271 8.55 -11.19 15.60
CA LEU A 271 8.65 -10.55 16.92
C LEU A 271 9.95 -10.88 17.65
N PHE A 272 10.58 -12.02 17.33
CA PHE A 272 11.84 -12.49 17.92
C PHE A 272 13.07 -12.02 17.13
N ILE A 273 12.94 -11.87 15.81
CA ILE A 273 13.99 -11.28 14.97
C ILE A 273 14.11 -9.79 15.35
N GLY A 274 15.30 -9.37 15.79
CA GLY A 274 15.55 -8.03 16.33
C GLY A 274 15.05 -7.79 17.76
N SER A 275 14.64 -8.83 18.51
CA SER A 275 14.12 -8.69 19.88
C SER A 275 15.18 -8.60 20.98
N GLU A 276 16.46 -8.79 20.64
CA GLU A 276 17.63 -8.84 21.54
C GLU A 276 17.43 -9.80 22.73
N GLY A 277 16.75 -10.93 22.50
CA GLY A 277 16.41 -11.92 23.54
C GLY A 277 15.41 -11.45 24.61
N THR A 278 14.82 -10.26 24.45
CA THR A 278 13.99 -9.64 25.50
C THR A 278 12.60 -10.27 25.67
N ILE A 279 12.11 -11.06 24.71
CA ILE A 279 10.80 -11.74 24.79
C ILE A 279 10.89 -13.28 24.85
N GLY A 280 12.10 -13.83 24.79
CA GLY A 280 12.37 -15.27 24.79
C GLY A 280 13.74 -15.58 24.18
N ILE A 281 14.14 -16.85 24.20
CA ILE A 281 15.43 -17.34 23.69
C ILE A 281 15.18 -18.18 22.44
N ILE A 282 15.70 -17.76 21.29
CA ILE A 282 15.71 -18.58 20.05
C ILE A 282 16.62 -19.79 20.27
N THR A 283 16.13 -20.99 20.01
CA THR A 283 16.84 -22.27 20.18
C THR A 283 17.20 -22.95 18.86
N LYS A 284 16.35 -22.83 17.84
CA LYS A 284 16.62 -23.28 16.46
C LYS A 284 16.05 -22.30 15.44
N ALA A 285 16.49 -22.39 14.19
CA ALA A 285 15.95 -21.61 13.08
C ALA A 285 15.95 -22.39 11.76
N THR A 286 14.96 -22.08 10.93
CA THR A 286 14.82 -22.56 9.55
C THR A 286 15.04 -21.38 8.59
N ILE A 287 16.02 -21.47 7.71
CA ILE A 287 16.55 -20.34 6.93
C ILE A 287 16.62 -20.71 5.43
N GLN A 288 16.25 -19.76 4.57
CA GLN A 288 16.41 -19.84 3.12
C GLN A 288 17.83 -19.43 2.72
N CYS A 289 18.61 -20.39 2.23
CA CYS A 289 19.95 -20.16 1.71
C CYS A 289 19.92 -19.94 0.18
N PRO A 290 20.51 -18.85 -0.34
CA PRO A 290 20.73 -18.68 -1.77
C PRO A 290 21.73 -19.71 -2.32
N GLN A 291 21.64 -20.02 -3.62
CA GLN A 291 22.73 -20.72 -4.30
C GLN A 291 23.98 -19.85 -4.36
N ARG A 292 25.15 -20.46 -4.25
CA ARG A 292 26.43 -19.77 -4.36
C ARG A 292 26.69 -19.42 -5.83
N SER A 293 26.87 -18.14 -6.11
CA SER A 293 27.14 -17.63 -7.45
C SER A 293 28.38 -18.27 -8.07
N LYS A 294 28.33 -18.53 -9.38
CA LYS A 294 29.42 -19.16 -10.14
C LYS A 294 30.47 -18.15 -10.59
N ALA A 295 30.04 -16.90 -10.73
CA ALA A 295 30.90 -15.75 -10.96
C ALA A 295 30.77 -14.79 -9.78
N GLN A 296 31.91 -14.31 -9.31
CA GLN A 296 32.03 -13.30 -8.27
C GLN A 296 33.18 -12.37 -8.67
N ASN A 297 32.92 -11.07 -8.73
CA ASN A 297 33.92 -10.07 -9.09
C ASN A 297 33.96 -9.00 -8.01
N VAL A 298 35.15 -8.44 -7.72
CA VAL A 298 35.30 -7.29 -6.83
C VAL A 298 36.16 -6.24 -7.51
N ALA A 299 35.64 -5.01 -7.58
CA ALA A 299 36.41 -3.84 -7.98
C ALA A 299 36.48 -2.84 -6.81
N TYR A 300 37.60 -2.13 -6.72
CA TYR A 300 37.90 -1.15 -5.68
C TYR A 300 38.39 0.13 -6.37
N PHE A 301 37.75 1.27 -6.10
CA PHE A 301 37.98 2.50 -6.88
C PHE A 301 37.91 3.78 -6.03
N GLY A 302 38.62 4.82 -6.50
CA GLY A 302 38.80 6.12 -5.82
C GLY A 302 37.97 7.25 -6.45
N LEU A 303 37.43 8.13 -5.62
CA LEU A 303 36.53 9.22 -6.01
C LEU A 303 36.84 10.52 -5.26
N GLU A 304 36.61 11.66 -5.92
CA GLU A 304 36.88 13.01 -5.37
C GLU A 304 35.87 13.49 -4.32
N SER A 305 34.60 13.07 -4.40
CA SER A 305 33.53 13.61 -3.52
C SER A 305 32.43 12.61 -3.21
N PHE A 306 31.61 12.89 -2.19
CA PHE A 306 30.46 12.07 -1.82
C PHE A 306 29.31 12.15 -2.85
N GLU A 307 29.23 13.23 -3.64
CA GLU A 307 28.34 13.34 -4.80
C GLU A 307 28.76 12.35 -5.89
N LYS A 308 30.06 12.17 -6.12
CA LYS A 308 30.58 11.15 -7.05
C LYS A 308 30.30 9.74 -6.55
N VAL A 309 30.38 9.48 -5.24
CA VAL A 309 29.96 8.21 -4.63
C VAL A 309 28.47 7.93 -4.90
N GLN A 310 27.60 8.93 -4.74
CA GLN A 310 26.18 8.80 -5.06
C GLN A 310 25.92 8.59 -6.57
N GLN A 311 26.71 9.23 -7.44
CA GLN A 311 26.64 9.02 -8.89
C GLN A 311 27.06 7.58 -9.25
N ALA A 312 28.23 7.12 -8.78
CA ALA A 312 28.70 5.76 -9.02
C ALA A 312 27.71 4.69 -8.52
N PHE A 313 27.09 4.89 -7.35
CA PHE A 313 26.04 3.99 -6.84
C PHE A 313 24.74 4.02 -7.67
N ARG A 314 24.39 5.17 -8.28
CA ARG A 314 23.26 5.27 -9.21
C ARG A 314 23.55 4.53 -10.51
N GLU A 315 24.70 4.77 -11.12
CA GLU A 315 25.10 4.09 -12.37
C GLU A 315 25.24 2.58 -12.14
N ALA A 316 25.85 2.14 -11.04
CA ALA A 316 25.98 0.73 -10.68
C ALA A 316 24.63 0.01 -10.59
N LYS A 317 23.63 0.63 -9.96
CA LYS A 317 22.27 0.05 -9.90
C LYS A 317 21.59 -0.03 -11.27
N GLY A 318 21.84 0.91 -12.17
CA GLY A 318 21.31 0.83 -13.53
C GLY A 318 22.00 -0.28 -14.34
N GLN A 319 23.32 -0.27 -14.38
CA GLN A 319 24.11 -1.06 -15.33
C GLN A 319 24.39 -2.49 -14.84
N LEU A 320 24.64 -2.67 -13.54
CA LEU A 320 24.88 -3.98 -12.93
C LEU A 320 23.59 -4.65 -12.43
N SER A 321 22.56 -3.86 -12.11
CA SER A 321 21.20 -4.32 -11.78
C SER A 321 21.16 -5.56 -10.88
N GLU A 322 20.85 -6.74 -11.44
CA GLU A 322 20.59 -7.98 -10.73
C GLU A 322 21.84 -8.74 -10.25
N ILE A 323 23.03 -8.43 -10.78
CA ILE A 323 24.28 -9.08 -10.37
C ILE A 323 24.99 -8.37 -9.22
N LEU A 324 24.64 -7.12 -8.91
CA LEU A 324 25.19 -6.38 -7.78
C LEU A 324 24.97 -7.14 -6.45
N SER A 325 25.99 -7.28 -5.62
CA SER A 325 25.90 -7.95 -4.31
C SER A 325 26.39 -7.12 -3.12
N ALA A 326 27.33 -6.19 -3.33
CA ALA A 326 27.74 -5.19 -2.33
C ALA A 326 28.10 -3.85 -2.99
N PHE A 327 27.89 -2.75 -2.26
CA PHE A 327 28.45 -1.44 -2.59
C PHE A 327 28.80 -0.71 -1.28
N GLU A 328 30.09 -0.67 -0.98
CA GLU A 328 30.64 -0.24 0.30
C GLU A 328 31.43 1.06 0.15
N LEU A 329 31.08 2.08 0.95
CA LEU A 329 31.75 3.37 1.02
C LEU A 329 32.82 3.38 2.13
N MET A 330 33.96 4.01 1.87
CA MET A 330 35.07 4.21 2.82
C MET A 330 35.70 5.60 2.62
N ASP A 331 36.05 6.31 3.69
CA ASP A 331 36.78 7.59 3.63
C ASP A 331 38.31 7.42 3.66
N GLU A 332 39.06 8.45 3.27
CA GLU A 332 40.54 8.46 3.32
C GLU A 332 41.07 8.10 4.71
N GLY A 333 40.41 8.58 5.77
CA GLY A 333 40.80 8.35 7.16
C GLY A 333 40.76 6.87 7.54
N SER A 334 39.71 6.15 7.14
CA SER A 334 39.59 4.70 7.31
C SER A 334 40.71 3.95 6.60
N GLN A 335 41.08 4.37 5.38
CA GLN A 335 42.12 3.73 4.59
C GLN A 335 43.53 4.07 5.10
N THR A 336 43.75 5.29 5.60
CA THR A 336 44.96 5.65 6.36
C THR A 336 45.11 4.77 7.59
N LEU A 337 44.04 4.61 8.37
CA LEU A 337 44.02 3.77 9.56
C LEU A 337 44.31 2.29 9.27
N VAL A 338 43.69 1.68 8.25
CA VAL A 338 44.00 0.31 7.85
C VAL A 338 45.44 0.18 7.34
N THR A 339 45.94 1.17 6.58
CA THR A 339 47.36 1.23 6.15
C THR A 339 48.27 1.25 7.38
N ASP A 340 47.94 2.05 8.40
CA ASP A 340 48.79 2.24 9.57
C ASP A 340 48.83 1.06 10.55
N VAL A 341 47.76 0.28 10.63
CA VAL A 341 47.72 -0.92 11.47
C VAL A 341 48.33 -2.13 10.76
N THR A 342 47.95 -2.37 9.49
CA THR A 342 48.38 -3.56 8.75
C THR A 342 49.77 -3.43 8.13
N LYS A 343 50.21 -2.20 7.81
CA LYS A 343 51.37 -1.87 6.97
C LYS A 343 51.34 -2.48 5.56
N ASN A 344 50.16 -2.84 5.05
CA ASN A 344 49.95 -3.26 3.67
C ASN A 344 50.06 -2.08 2.68
N ARG A 345 50.50 -2.33 1.44
CA ARG A 345 50.38 -1.36 0.33
C ARG A 345 48.91 -1.25 -0.07
N ARG A 346 48.41 -0.03 -0.27
CA ARG A 346 47.02 0.24 -0.73
C ARG A 346 46.73 -0.41 -2.10
N PRO A 347 45.46 -0.64 -2.45
CA PRO A 347 45.08 -1.19 -3.75
C PRO A 347 45.34 -0.25 -4.93
N LEU A 348 45.24 1.07 -4.67
CA LEU A 348 45.53 2.16 -5.60
C LEU A 348 46.78 2.91 -5.10
N ASP A 349 47.59 3.45 -6.00
CA ASP A 349 48.83 4.15 -5.62
C ASP A 349 48.60 5.58 -5.13
N ASP A 350 47.54 6.25 -5.62
CA ASP A 350 47.16 7.60 -5.21
C ASP A 350 46.16 7.66 -4.04
N LYS A 351 46.08 8.84 -3.41
CA LYS A 351 45.16 9.14 -2.31
C LYS A 351 43.89 9.82 -2.82
N TYR A 352 42.73 9.26 -2.45
CA TYR A 352 41.42 9.81 -2.77
C TYR A 352 40.62 10.14 -1.49
N PRO A 353 39.82 11.22 -1.45
CA PRO A 353 38.95 11.54 -0.32
C PRO A 353 37.97 10.41 0.02
N PHE A 354 37.46 9.73 -1.01
CA PHE A 354 36.56 8.59 -0.90
C PHE A 354 37.05 7.40 -1.71
N TYR A 355 36.72 6.22 -1.21
CA TYR A 355 36.93 4.93 -1.87
C TYR A 355 35.63 4.14 -1.84
N CYS A 356 35.39 3.35 -2.88
CA CYS A 356 34.28 2.39 -2.91
C CYS A 356 34.79 0.99 -3.26
N LEU A 357 34.19 -0.02 -2.64
CA LEU A 357 34.32 -1.42 -3.03
C LEU A 357 32.96 -1.89 -3.55
N ILE A 358 32.95 -2.51 -4.72
CA ILE A 358 31.76 -3.11 -5.34
C ILE A 358 31.98 -4.61 -5.51
N GLU A 359 30.97 -5.41 -5.17
CA GLU A 359 30.94 -6.84 -5.44
C GLU A 359 29.81 -7.13 -6.43
N THR A 360 30.09 -7.91 -7.48
CA THR A 360 29.05 -8.59 -8.26
C THR A 360 29.10 -10.09 -8.01
N SER A 361 27.93 -10.72 -8.02
CA SER A 361 27.73 -12.15 -7.82
C SER A 361 26.61 -12.62 -8.76
N GLY A 362 26.93 -13.49 -9.72
CA GLY A 362 25.97 -13.97 -10.72
C GLY A 362 26.27 -15.36 -11.28
N SER A 363 25.66 -15.66 -12.43
CA SER A 363 25.54 -17.04 -12.94
C SER A 363 26.45 -17.35 -14.13
N ASN A 364 27.05 -16.33 -14.75
CA ASN A 364 27.88 -16.44 -15.95
C ASN A 364 29.05 -15.45 -15.84
N SER A 365 30.28 -15.96 -15.84
CA SER A 365 31.51 -15.15 -15.76
C SER A 365 31.59 -14.07 -16.83
N ASP A 366 31.14 -14.38 -18.03
CA ASP A 366 31.44 -13.59 -19.22
C ASP A 366 30.50 -12.38 -19.26
N HIS A 367 29.20 -12.62 -19.01
CA HIS A 367 28.19 -11.55 -18.88
C HIS A 367 28.46 -10.66 -17.65
N ASP A 368 28.84 -11.27 -16.52
CA ASP A 368 29.10 -10.52 -15.28
C ASP A 368 30.36 -9.64 -15.42
N SER A 369 31.36 -10.11 -16.17
CA SER A 369 32.58 -9.35 -16.50
C SER A 369 32.31 -8.25 -17.51
N GLU A 370 31.54 -8.53 -18.57
CA GLU A 370 31.15 -7.54 -19.60
C GLU A 370 30.36 -6.38 -18.97
N LYS A 371 29.37 -6.69 -18.12
CA LYS A 371 28.63 -5.68 -17.34
C LYS A 371 29.55 -4.83 -16.45
N LEU A 372 30.50 -5.47 -15.75
CA LEU A 372 31.39 -4.76 -14.83
C LEU A 372 32.45 -3.92 -15.55
N GLN A 373 32.95 -4.38 -16.71
CA GLN A 373 33.87 -3.62 -17.56
C GLN A 373 33.17 -2.41 -18.16
N ALA A 374 32.00 -2.59 -18.79
CA ALA A 374 31.22 -1.48 -19.35
C ALA A 374 30.86 -0.43 -18.28
N PHE A 375 30.48 -0.87 -17.06
CA PHE A 375 30.27 0.04 -15.93
C PHE A 375 31.52 0.82 -15.54
N LEU A 376 32.68 0.16 -15.42
CA LEU A 376 33.94 0.81 -15.04
C LEU A 376 34.41 1.80 -16.11
N GLU A 377 34.30 1.45 -17.39
CA GLU A 377 34.60 2.33 -18.53
C GLU A 377 33.70 3.57 -18.52
N ASP A 378 32.39 3.40 -18.39
CA ASP A 378 31.39 4.49 -18.35
C ASP A 378 31.61 5.46 -17.17
N VAL A 379 31.87 4.96 -15.96
CA VAL A 379 32.11 5.84 -14.79
C VAL A 379 33.49 6.49 -14.81
N MET A 380 34.47 5.93 -15.52
CA MET A 380 35.76 6.59 -15.76
C MET A 380 35.67 7.64 -16.87
N GLU A 381 35.00 7.37 -17.99
CA GLU A 381 34.80 8.35 -19.07
C GLU A 381 33.98 9.56 -18.61
N LYS A 382 32.93 9.34 -17.80
CA LYS A 382 32.16 10.41 -17.15
C LYS A 382 32.93 11.16 -16.05
N GLY A 383 34.17 10.77 -15.74
CA GLY A 383 34.98 11.33 -14.65
C GLY A 383 34.30 11.21 -13.29
N ILE A 384 33.55 10.13 -13.04
CA ILE A 384 32.91 9.84 -11.75
C ILE A 384 33.90 9.09 -10.85
N VAL A 385 34.65 8.16 -11.44
CA VAL A 385 35.77 7.44 -10.84
C VAL A 385 37.08 7.99 -11.40
N LEU A 386 38.09 8.14 -10.55
CA LEU A 386 39.40 8.68 -10.95
C LEU A 386 40.46 7.59 -11.18
N ASP A 387 40.40 6.49 -10.43
CA ASP A 387 41.24 5.30 -10.57
C ASP A 387 40.51 4.09 -9.98
N GLY A 388 40.83 2.88 -10.43
CA GLY A 388 40.18 1.66 -9.98
C GLY A 388 40.91 0.39 -10.38
N THR A 389 40.83 -0.61 -9.50
CA THR A 389 41.43 -1.94 -9.68
C THR A 389 40.38 -3.04 -9.59
N LEU A 390 40.50 -4.06 -10.43
CA LEU A 390 39.61 -5.22 -10.52
C LEU A 390 40.37 -6.48 -10.10
N ALA A 391 39.85 -7.20 -9.11
CA ALA A 391 40.47 -8.44 -8.64
C ALA A 391 40.50 -9.52 -9.74
N GLN A 392 41.69 -10.06 -10.00
CA GLN A 392 41.92 -11.09 -11.02
C GLN A 392 41.76 -12.53 -10.50
N ASP A 393 41.74 -12.71 -9.17
CA ASP A 393 41.66 -14.02 -8.51
C ASP A 393 41.08 -13.91 -7.08
N GLU A 394 40.73 -15.06 -6.48
CA GLU A 394 40.13 -15.17 -5.15
C GLU A 394 41.01 -14.57 -4.03
N THR A 395 42.33 -14.59 -4.18
CA THR A 395 43.29 -13.97 -3.24
C THR A 395 43.18 -12.46 -3.30
N GLN A 396 43.03 -11.90 -4.51
CA GLN A 396 42.81 -10.46 -4.71
C GLN A 396 41.42 -10.03 -4.21
N ILE A 397 40.37 -10.83 -4.46
CA ILE A 397 39.03 -10.60 -3.88
C ILE A 397 39.10 -10.47 -2.36
N LYS A 398 39.78 -11.42 -1.70
CA LYS A 398 39.99 -11.40 -0.23
C LYS A 398 40.86 -10.24 0.23
N ALA A 399 41.89 -9.87 -0.53
CA ALA A 399 42.75 -8.72 -0.23
C ALA A 399 41.99 -7.39 -0.31
N LEU A 400 41.13 -7.19 -1.33
CA LEU A 400 40.29 -5.99 -1.45
C LEU A 400 39.23 -5.93 -0.34
N TRP A 401 38.52 -7.03 -0.07
CA TRP A 401 37.57 -7.10 1.04
C TRP A 401 38.22 -6.82 2.41
N GLY A 402 39.49 -7.22 2.60
CA GLY A 402 40.26 -6.92 3.80
C GLY A 402 40.43 -5.42 4.11
N TRP A 403 40.44 -4.54 3.10
CA TRP A 403 40.48 -3.09 3.30
C TRP A 403 39.16 -2.50 3.82
N ARG A 404 38.04 -3.23 3.66
CA ARG A 404 36.70 -2.87 4.14
C ARG A 404 36.32 -3.55 5.45
N GLU A 405 36.65 -4.85 5.61
CA GLU A 405 36.39 -5.59 6.85
C GLU A 405 37.35 -5.15 7.98
N GLY A 406 38.62 -4.90 7.65
CA GLY A 406 39.68 -4.57 8.62
C GLY A 406 39.53 -3.22 9.34
N ILE A 407 38.64 -2.32 8.89
CA ILE A 407 38.47 -0.98 9.48
C ILE A 407 38.03 -1.06 10.96
N THR A 408 37.17 -2.02 11.30
CA THR A 408 36.68 -2.18 12.68
C THR A 408 37.77 -2.69 13.63
N GLU A 409 38.66 -3.57 13.17
CA GLU A 409 39.83 -4.01 13.94
C GLU A 409 40.84 -2.88 14.07
N ALA A 410 41.17 -2.20 12.97
CA ALA A 410 42.15 -1.12 12.96
C ALA A 410 41.77 0.04 13.92
N LEU A 411 40.49 0.38 14.03
CA LEU A 411 39.97 1.33 15.02
C LEU A 411 40.32 0.96 16.47
N SER A 412 40.33 -0.33 16.82
CA SER A 412 40.68 -0.78 18.17
C SER A 412 42.17 -0.66 18.50
N HIS A 413 43.05 -0.45 17.51
CA HIS A 413 44.47 -0.16 17.73
C HIS A 413 44.74 1.32 18.10
N LEU A 414 43.81 2.24 17.81
CA LEU A 414 43.95 3.65 18.19
C LEU A 414 43.60 3.93 19.67
N GLY A 415 42.91 3.02 20.35
CA GLY A 415 42.46 3.16 21.73
C GLY A 415 41.00 2.76 21.90
N SER A 416 40.20 3.65 22.49
CA SER A 416 38.75 3.51 22.57
C SER A 416 38.06 4.05 21.30
N ALA A 417 36.81 3.63 21.06
CA ALA A 417 35.98 4.20 20.01
C ALA A 417 34.55 4.42 20.49
N TYR A 418 34.00 5.59 20.19
CA TYR A 418 32.56 5.83 20.18
C TYR A 418 32.04 5.41 18.81
N LYS A 419 31.18 4.38 18.79
CA LYS A 419 30.66 3.76 17.58
C LYS A 419 29.19 4.11 17.40
N TYR A 420 28.87 4.71 16.26
CA TYR A 420 27.50 4.99 15.83
C TYR A 420 27.25 4.25 14.51
N ASP A 421 26.18 3.48 14.49
CA ASP A 421 25.68 2.66 13.37
C ASP A 421 24.26 3.17 13.16
N VAL A 422 23.99 3.76 11.99
CA VAL A 422 22.86 4.69 11.80
C VAL A 422 22.34 4.64 10.37
N SER A 423 21.01 4.58 10.21
CA SER A 423 20.35 4.66 8.90
C SER A 423 19.92 6.09 8.64
N ILE A 424 20.46 6.73 7.60
CA ILE A 424 20.19 8.15 7.29
C ILE A 424 20.06 8.37 5.77
N PRO A 425 19.27 9.36 5.29
CA PRO A 425 18.99 9.50 3.86
C PRO A 425 20.28 9.68 3.03
N LEU A 426 20.48 8.83 2.02
CA LEU A 426 21.73 8.74 1.24
C LEU A 426 22.32 10.09 0.82
N LYS A 427 21.48 11.05 0.38
CA LYS A 427 21.90 12.40 -0.01
C LYS A 427 22.69 13.19 1.04
N GLN A 428 22.57 12.82 2.31
CA GLN A 428 23.19 13.49 3.46
C GLN A 428 24.05 12.53 4.29
N MET A 429 24.26 11.29 3.83
CA MET A 429 24.85 10.21 4.64
C MET A 429 26.23 10.60 5.21
N TYR A 430 27.15 11.09 4.38
CA TYR A 430 28.48 11.47 4.86
C TYR A 430 28.53 12.82 5.61
N GLN A 431 27.52 13.69 5.47
CA GLN A 431 27.47 15.00 6.13
C GLN A 431 27.56 14.87 7.66
N LEU A 432 26.98 13.82 8.25
CA LEU A 432 27.08 13.55 9.69
C LEU A 432 28.54 13.37 10.15
N VAL A 433 29.41 12.82 9.30
CA VAL A 433 30.84 12.62 9.59
C VAL A 433 31.57 13.96 9.61
N GLU A 434 31.25 14.84 8.66
CA GLU A 434 31.84 16.18 8.54
C GLU A 434 31.38 17.09 9.68
N ASP A 435 30.08 17.13 9.96
CA ASP A 435 29.48 17.91 11.05
C ASP A 435 30.02 17.43 12.41
N THR A 436 30.19 16.12 12.60
CA THR A 436 30.81 15.57 13.81
C THR A 436 32.29 15.95 13.91
N ARG A 437 33.04 15.90 12.79
CA ARG A 437 34.46 16.26 12.74
C ARG A 437 34.67 17.74 13.08
N ALA A 438 33.90 18.63 12.45
CA ALA A 438 33.92 20.06 12.73
C ALA A 438 33.58 20.35 14.20
N ARG A 439 32.49 19.77 14.73
CA ARG A 439 32.06 19.98 16.12
C ARG A 439 33.08 19.52 17.16
N VAL A 440 33.82 18.45 16.89
CA VAL A 440 34.89 17.95 17.78
C VAL A 440 36.13 18.85 17.73
N ASP A 441 36.43 19.44 16.56
CA ASP A 441 37.52 20.41 16.37
C ASP A 441 37.20 21.77 17.01
N GLU A 442 35.98 22.29 16.82
CA GLU A 442 35.44 23.48 17.51
C GLU A 442 35.48 23.35 19.05
N ALA A 443 35.24 22.14 19.57
CA ALA A 443 35.35 21.84 21.00
C ALA A 443 36.81 21.73 21.49
N GLY A 444 37.80 21.82 20.60
CA GLY A 444 39.22 21.67 20.91
C GLY A 444 39.60 20.25 21.35
N LEU A 445 38.87 19.22 20.90
CA LEU A 445 39.07 17.84 21.35
C LEU A 445 39.82 16.95 20.33
N LEU A 446 39.99 17.40 19.09
CA LEU A 446 40.76 16.72 18.05
C LEU A 446 42.26 17.01 18.18
N GLY A 447 43.12 15.99 18.14
CA GLY A 447 44.58 16.18 18.11
C GLY A 447 45.42 15.07 18.73
N ASP A 448 46.71 15.37 18.94
CA ASP A 448 47.72 14.34 19.23
C ASP A 448 48.14 14.15 20.70
N THR A 449 47.59 14.95 21.63
CA THR A 449 47.94 14.90 23.06
C THR A 449 46.81 14.34 23.94
N ASP A 450 46.97 14.33 25.27
CA ASP A 450 45.93 13.88 26.21
C ASP A 450 44.88 14.99 26.48
N GLU A 451 45.25 16.26 26.26
CA GLU A 451 44.34 17.41 26.26
C GLU A 451 43.32 17.30 25.12
N HIS A 452 43.75 16.78 23.97
CA HIS A 452 42.96 16.54 22.76
C HIS A 452 42.64 15.03 22.61
N PRO A 453 41.61 14.49 23.29
CA PRO A 453 41.42 13.06 23.42
C PRO A 453 41.03 12.32 22.12
N VAL A 454 40.48 13.01 21.12
CA VAL A 454 40.04 12.42 19.84
C VAL A 454 41.20 12.37 18.85
N ARG A 455 41.44 11.19 18.29
CA ARG A 455 42.46 10.92 17.27
C ARG A 455 41.92 10.97 15.84
N ALA A 456 40.68 10.51 15.64
CA ALA A 456 40.07 10.47 14.31
C ALA A 456 38.53 10.49 14.39
N VAL A 457 37.91 11.10 13.38
CA VAL A 457 36.48 10.99 13.08
C VAL A 457 36.38 10.45 11.65
N ILE A 458 35.92 9.21 11.50
CA ILE A 458 35.83 8.51 10.21
C ILE A 458 34.42 7.97 9.95
N GLY A 459 34.09 7.84 8.66
CA GLY A 459 32.84 7.26 8.18
C GLY A 459 33.07 6.28 7.03
N TYR A 460 32.41 5.14 7.13
CA TYR A 460 32.35 4.09 6.12
C TYR A 460 31.02 3.34 6.28
N GLY A 461 30.64 2.49 5.31
CA GLY A 461 29.43 1.68 5.43
C GLY A 461 28.77 1.36 4.10
N HIS A 462 27.46 1.14 4.18
CA HIS A 462 26.69 0.41 3.18
C HIS A 462 25.84 1.40 2.37
N MET A 463 26.18 1.61 1.09
CA MET A 463 25.38 2.48 0.22
C MET A 463 24.04 1.81 -0.18
N GLY A 464 23.99 0.48 -0.11
CA GLY A 464 22.83 -0.31 -0.51
C GLY A 464 21.55 -0.05 0.28
N ASP A 465 21.69 0.14 1.60
CA ASP A 465 20.62 0.27 2.59
C ASP A 465 20.65 1.60 3.36
N SER A 466 21.67 2.43 3.13
CA SER A 466 21.92 3.73 3.79
C SER A 466 22.46 3.64 5.24
N ASN A 467 23.12 2.54 5.63
CA ASN A 467 23.77 2.40 6.93
C ASN A 467 25.20 3.00 6.96
N LEU A 468 25.41 3.99 7.83
CA LEU A 468 26.71 4.60 8.12
C LEU A 468 27.29 4.12 9.46
N HIS A 469 28.54 3.66 9.43
CA HIS A 469 29.37 3.38 10.62
C HIS A 469 30.25 4.60 10.95
N LEU A 470 29.68 5.61 11.58
CA LEU A 470 30.42 6.75 12.14
C LEU A 470 31.23 6.29 13.36
N ASN A 471 32.55 6.48 13.31
CA ASN A 471 33.45 6.09 14.39
C ASN A 471 34.31 7.28 14.84
N VAL A 472 34.19 7.66 16.12
CA VAL A 472 35.04 8.68 16.76
C VAL A 472 36.03 7.96 17.67
N SER A 473 37.30 7.92 17.27
CA SER A 473 38.36 7.22 18.00
C SER A 473 39.05 8.14 19.00
N THR A 474 39.29 7.63 20.21
CA THR A 474 39.96 8.35 21.30
C THR A 474 41.06 7.54 21.96
N ARG A 475 42.01 8.22 22.62
CA ARG A 475 43.07 7.57 23.43
C ARG A 475 42.51 6.65 24.54
N ARG A 476 41.38 7.08 25.11
CA ARG A 476 40.54 6.40 26.12
C ARG A 476 39.13 7.00 26.05
N TYR A 477 38.12 6.32 26.58
CA TYR A 477 36.82 6.96 26.82
C TYR A 477 36.98 8.21 27.71
N ASP A 478 36.35 9.32 27.33
CA ASP A 478 36.50 10.64 27.96
C ASP A 478 35.15 11.36 27.99
N GLU A 479 34.71 11.76 29.17
CA GLU A 479 33.39 12.39 29.41
C GLU A 479 33.21 13.71 28.63
N ARG A 480 34.30 14.40 28.28
CA ARG A 480 34.26 15.62 27.44
C ARG A 480 33.80 15.29 26.02
N VAL A 481 34.28 14.17 25.47
CA VAL A 481 33.91 13.70 24.13
C VAL A 481 32.47 13.22 24.12
N GLU A 482 32.07 12.40 25.10
CA GLU A 482 30.69 11.90 25.20
C GLU A 482 29.65 13.03 25.24
N LYS A 483 29.93 14.12 25.96
CA LYS A 483 29.06 15.33 26.03
C LYS A 483 29.03 16.19 24.77
N VAL A 484 30.03 16.08 23.89
CA VAL A 484 30.04 16.80 22.60
C VAL A 484 29.28 16.00 21.54
N LEU A 485 29.39 14.68 21.58
CA LEU A 485 28.75 13.75 20.64
C LEU A 485 27.29 13.44 20.98
N GLU A 486 26.96 13.28 22.26
CA GLU A 486 25.60 12.97 22.75
C GLU A 486 25.03 14.15 23.55
N PRO A 487 23.81 14.64 23.23
CA PRO A 487 22.81 14.08 22.31
C PRO A 487 22.97 14.44 20.83
N PHE A 488 23.92 15.31 20.47
CA PHE A 488 24.05 15.92 19.12
C PHE A 488 23.85 14.96 17.94
N ILE A 489 24.53 13.80 17.91
CA ILE A 489 24.42 12.83 16.82
C ILE A 489 22.97 12.32 16.70
N TYR A 490 22.31 12.02 17.82
CA TYR A 490 20.94 11.50 17.82
C TYR A 490 19.91 12.59 17.44
N GLU A 491 20.17 13.85 17.81
CA GLU A 491 19.36 15.00 17.38
C GLU A 491 19.46 15.22 15.87
N TRP A 492 20.69 15.23 15.32
CA TRP A 492 20.96 15.33 13.89
C TRP A 492 20.25 14.24 13.06
N ILE A 493 20.23 13.01 13.57
CA ILE A 493 19.54 11.86 12.96
C ILE A 493 18.02 12.04 13.01
N ALA A 494 17.48 12.51 14.14
CA ALA A 494 16.04 12.71 14.33
C ALA A 494 15.46 13.80 13.41
N GLU A 495 16.19 14.92 13.21
CA GLU A 495 15.83 15.95 12.23
C GLU A 495 15.63 15.40 10.81
N ARG A 496 16.39 14.34 10.47
CA ARG A 496 16.40 13.68 9.15
C ARG A 496 15.57 12.40 9.11
N GLN A 497 14.78 12.14 10.17
CA GLN A 497 13.91 10.97 10.35
C GLN A 497 14.64 9.62 10.26
N GLY A 498 15.95 9.61 10.59
CA GLY A 498 16.80 8.42 10.51
C GLY A 498 16.68 7.47 11.70
N SER A 499 17.37 6.33 11.61
CA SER A 499 17.52 5.37 12.70
C SER A 499 18.84 5.56 13.44
N ILE A 500 18.79 5.72 14.77
CA ILE A 500 19.98 5.74 15.63
C ILE A 500 20.65 4.35 15.78
N SER A 501 20.04 3.30 15.24
CA SER A 501 20.61 1.96 15.10
C SER A 501 20.13 1.33 13.81
N ALA A 502 21.05 0.90 12.95
CA ALA A 502 20.71 0.23 11.70
C ALA A 502 20.74 -1.29 11.91
N GLU A 503 21.84 -1.80 12.48
CA GLU A 503 22.10 -3.24 12.60
C GLU A 503 22.49 -3.68 14.02
N HIS A 504 23.13 -2.80 14.81
CA HIS A 504 23.76 -3.21 16.07
C HIS A 504 22.78 -3.38 17.25
N GLY A 505 21.46 -3.25 17.05
CA GLY A 505 20.45 -3.30 18.12
C GLY A 505 20.48 -2.06 19.03
N LEU A 506 19.78 -2.09 20.15
CA LEU A 506 19.69 -0.99 21.12
C LEU A 506 20.50 -1.25 22.39
N GLY A 507 20.44 -2.48 22.90
CA GLY A 507 21.08 -2.95 24.13
C GLY A 507 20.96 -1.99 25.31
N ILE A 508 22.07 -1.83 26.01
CA ILE A 508 22.23 -0.84 27.09
C ILE A 508 22.53 0.53 26.50
N ALA A 509 23.40 0.57 25.47
CA ALA A 509 23.97 1.79 24.93
C ALA A 509 22.93 2.79 24.40
N LYS A 510 22.00 2.33 23.54
CA LYS A 510 21.07 3.19 22.80
C LYS A 510 19.66 3.24 23.40
N LYS A 511 19.34 2.42 24.42
CA LYS A 511 18.00 2.36 25.07
C LYS A 511 17.46 3.72 25.51
N LYS A 512 18.30 4.58 26.11
CA LYS A 512 17.91 5.94 26.55
C LYS A 512 17.58 6.89 25.38
N TYR A 513 17.98 6.55 24.16
CA TYR A 513 17.93 7.41 22.99
C TYR A 513 16.90 6.97 21.93
N ILE A 514 16.26 5.81 22.06
CA ILE A 514 15.29 5.29 21.08
C ILE A 514 14.16 6.28 20.70
N GLY A 515 13.82 7.24 21.58
CA GLY A 515 12.87 8.32 21.30
C GLY A 515 13.24 9.22 20.11
N TYR A 516 14.51 9.26 19.69
CA TYR A 516 14.97 9.97 18.50
C TYR A 516 14.58 9.28 17.17
N SER A 517 14.23 7.98 17.19
CA SER A 517 13.82 7.22 15.99
C SER A 517 12.50 6.47 16.12
N ARG A 518 11.85 6.47 17.29
CA ARG A 518 10.56 5.80 17.54
C ARG A 518 9.65 6.68 18.41
N SER A 519 8.40 6.84 17.98
CA SER A 519 7.41 7.60 18.72
C SER A 519 7.05 6.96 20.06
N ALA A 520 6.50 7.75 20.98
CA ALA A 520 6.00 7.26 22.28
C ALA A 520 4.98 6.12 22.12
N THR A 521 4.19 6.11 21.05
CA THR A 521 3.23 5.04 20.72
C THR A 521 3.95 3.74 20.36
N MET A 522 4.95 3.77 19.48
CA MET A 522 5.74 2.58 19.13
C MET A 522 6.47 2.01 20.35
N ILE A 523 7.04 2.89 21.18
CA ILE A 523 7.67 2.53 22.46
C ILE A 523 6.64 1.94 23.45
N GLY A 524 5.39 2.41 23.41
CA GLY A 524 4.28 1.85 24.18
C GLY A 524 3.92 0.43 23.75
N LEU A 525 3.79 0.19 22.45
CA LEU A 525 3.52 -1.14 21.88
C LEU A 525 4.66 -2.13 22.21
N MET A 526 5.92 -1.73 22.06
CA MET A 526 7.08 -2.55 22.45
C MET A 526 7.03 -2.97 23.93
N LYS A 527 6.62 -2.07 24.83
CA LYS A 527 6.44 -2.37 26.26
C LYS A 527 5.25 -3.29 26.52
N GLN A 528 4.16 -3.17 25.77
CA GLN A 528 3.00 -4.07 25.86
C GLN A 528 3.35 -5.48 25.41
N ILE A 529 4.08 -5.64 24.30
CA ILE A 529 4.59 -6.94 23.83
C ILE A 529 5.55 -7.55 24.86
N LYS A 530 6.53 -6.78 25.37
CA LYS A 530 7.42 -7.23 26.46
C LYS A 530 6.63 -7.65 27.70
N GLY A 531 5.59 -6.92 28.10
CA GLY A 531 4.76 -7.24 29.26
C GLY A 531 3.84 -8.46 29.06
N LEU A 532 3.48 -8.78 27.82
CA LEU A 532 2.71 -9.97 27.45
C LEU A 532 3.59 -11.24 27.47
N TYR A 533 4.78 -11.16 26.86
CA TYR A 533 5.71 -12.28 26.75
C TYR A 533 6.55 -12.50 28.02
N ASP A 534 6.81 -11.45 28.80
CA ASP A 534 7.60 -11.50 30.03
C ASP A 534 6.97 -10.66 31.17
N PRO A 535 5.84 -11.12 31.74
CA PRO A 535 5.14 -10.40 32.80
C PRO A 535 5.94 -10.29 34.11
N VAL A 536 6.96 -11.12 34.31
CA VAL A 536 7.86 -11.09 35.48
C VAL A 536 9.10 -10.21 35.24
N SER A 537 9.42 -9.90 33.98
CA SER A 537 10.58 -9.11 33.49
C SER A 537 11.94 -9.83 33.56
N LEU A 538 11.95 -11.16 33.50
CA LEU A 538 13.10 -12.05 33.68
C LEU A 538 14.20 -11.93 32.63
N SER A 539 13.82 -11.78 31.35
CA SER A 539 14.78 -11.60 30.26
C SER A 539 15.33 -10.19 30.32
N LEU A 540 16.47 -10.06 31.00
CA LEU A 540 17.03 -8.80 31.48
C LEU A 540 18.24 -8.36 30.65
N VAL A 541 18.11 -8.46 29.33
CA VAL A 541 18.81 -7.57 28.38
C VAL A 541 18.20 -6.17 28.51
N VAL A 542 18.38 -5.58 29.69
CA VAL A 542 17.98 -4.26 30.18
C VAL A 542 16.57 -3.83 29.73
N ALA A 543 15.60 -4.75 29.81
CA ALA A 543 14.26 -4.54 29.27
C ALA A 543 13.38 -3.56 30.09
N TRP A 544 13.23 -2.34 29.57
CA TRP A 544 11.94 -1.64 29.44
C TRP A 544 11.05 -1.20 30.65
N ALA A 545 11.52 -1.12 31.90
CA ALA A 545 10.79 -0.42 32.99
C ALA A 545 11.71 0.38 33.96
N PRO A 546 11.19 1.28 34.82
CA PRO A 546 10.40 2.45 34.44
C PRO A 546 10.96 3.78 35.01
N LEU A 547 11.28 4.76 34.14
CA LEU A 547 11.59 6.13 34.56
C LEU A 547 10.31 6.99 34.66
N LEU A 548 9.52 6.75 35.72
CA LEU A 548 8.44 7.64 36.14
C LEU A 548 8.58 7.98 37.64
N LYS A 549 9.46 8.94 37.93
CA LYS A 549 9.49 9.65 39.23
C LYS A 549 9.37 11.15 39.00
N HIS A 550 8.14 11.65 39.13
CA HIS A 550 7.75 13.06 39.32
C HIS A 550 8.70 14.17 38.79
N THR A 551 8.92 14.23 37.48
CA THR A 551 9.25 15.52 36.85
C THR A 551 8.02 16.43 36.92
N LYS A 552 8.03 17.40 37.84
CA LYS A 552 7.07 18.51 37.80
C LYS A 552 7.23 19.23 36.47
N VAL A 553 6.15 19.37 35.70
CA VAL A 553 6.13 20.23 34.51
C VAL A 553 6.26 21.68 34.97
N HIS A 554 7.47 22.21 34.93
CA HIS A 554 7.72 23.62 35.17
C HIS A 554 7.33 24.41 33.92
N ASN A 555 6.21 25.13 33.99
CA ASN A 555 5.74 26.02 32.93
C ASN A 555 6.78 27.10 32.62
N ILE A 556 7.49 26.97 31.49
CA ILE A 556 8.33 28.04 30.92
C ILE A 556 7.95 28.26 29.45
N TRP A 557 6.77 28.82 29.22
CA TRP A 557 6.48 29.69 28.07
C TRP A 557 5.47 30.75 28.51
N GLY A 558 5.97 31.93 28.87
CA GLY A 558 5.16 32.94 29.54
C GLY A 558 5.80 34.32 29.63
N ARG A 559 6.03 34.98 28.47
CA ARG A 559 6.30 36.43 28.42
C ARG A 559 6.06 37.03 27.03
N ARG A 560 4.90 37.66 26.85
CA ARG A 560 4.78 39.08 26.44
C ARG A 560 3.31 39.57 26.48
N ARG A 561 3.06 40.55 27.36
CA ARG A 561 1.94 41.55 27.36
C ARG A 561 0.53 40.96 27.56
N HIS A 562 -0.03 41.02 28.77
CA HIS A 562 -0.80 42.14 29.38
C HIS A 562 -2.21 42.33 28.74
N VAL A 563 -3.36 42.02 29.38
CA VAL A 563 -3.97 42.43 30.69
C VAL A 563 -4.82 43.71 30.57
N PRO A 564 -6.03 43.86 31.18
CA PRO A 564 -6.97 42.93 31.85
C PRO A 564 -8.30 42.79 31.02
N ALA A 565 -9.56 42.61 31.47
CA ALA A 565 -10.22 42.48 32.79
C ALA A 565 -11.62 41.78 32.74
N LEU A 566 -11.96 41.05 33.83
CA LEU A 566 -13.22 40.96 34.62
C LEU A 566 -14.66 41.05 34.02
N ALA A 567 -15.62 40.54 34.80
CA ALA A 567 -17.06 40.45 34.49
C ALA A 567 -17.89 41.67 34.92
N HIS A 568 -19.03 41.92 34.24
CA HIS A 568 -20.38 42.04 34.85
C HIS A 568 -21.50 42.36 33.83
N ASP A 569 -22.69 41.81 34.10
CA ASP A 569 -24.04 42.21 33.64
C ASP A 569 -24.55 43.39 34.56
N PRO A 570 -25.48 44.32 34.21
CA PRO A 570 -26.43 44.33 33.07
C PRO A 570 -26.69 45.67 32.30
N SER A 571 -27.49 45.59 31.23
CA SER A 571 -28.48 46.56 30.70
C SER A 571 -28.22 48.10 30.72
N ARG A 572 -28.17 48.76 29.54
CA ARG A 572 -29.08 49.87 29.09
C ARG A 572 -28.72 50.58 27.76
N THR A 573 -29.57 50.39 26.75
CA THR A 573 -30.23 51.41 25.87
C THR A 573 -29.55 52.74 25.43
N LEU A 574 -29.47 52.90 24.09
CA LEU A 574 -29.73 54.12 23.27
C LEU A 574 -28.69 55.28 23.32
N HIS A 575 -28.46 56.11 22.29
CA HIS A 575 -28.95 56.35 20.89
C HIS A 575 -27.88 57.26 20.22
N ASP A 576 -27.71 57.48 18.89
CA ASP A 576 -28.06 56.81 17.62
C ASP A 576 -27.26 57.53 16.48
N ASP A 577 -27.08 56.93 15.30
CA ASP A 577 -27.57 57.53 14.03
C ASP A 577 -27.44 56.64 12.76
N LYS A 578 -28.60 56.30 12.18
CA LYS A 578 -28.91 56.17 10.73
C LYS A 578 -28.15 55.18 9.79
N ARG A 579 -28.91 54.12 9.44
CA ARG A 579 -29.24 53.61 8.08
C ARG A 579 -28.22 52.82 7.24
N SER A 580 -28.46 51.51 7.15
CA SER A 580 -28.90 50.86 5.88
C SER A 580 -29.79 49.64 6.19
N ILE A 581 -30.68 49.22 5.26
CA ILE A 581 -31.65 48.13 5.46
C ILE A 581 -31.81 47.35 4.14
N PHE A 582 -31.82 46.02 4.21
CA PHE A 582 -32.24 45.11 3.13
C PHE A 582 -33.10 43.95 3.70
N PRO A 583 -34.01 43.35 2.91
CA PRO A 583 -35.02 42.40 3.41
C PRO A 583 -34.59 40.92 3.37
N SER A 584 -35.32 40.09 4.11
CA SER A 584 -35.23 38.62 4.04
C SER A 584 -35.80 38.09 2.71
N PRO A 585 -35.25 37.01 2.12
CA PRO A 585 -35.93 36.25 1.08
C PRO A 585 -37.14 35.47 1.65
N HIS A 586 -38.06 35.10 0.75
CA HIS A 586 -39.22 34.24 1.05
C HIS A 586 -38.93 32.79 0.64
N ASN A 587 -39.53 31.82 1.35
CA ASN A 587 -39.55 30.41 0.94
C ASN A 587 -40.81 30.12 0.11
N ASP A 588 -40.62 29.70 -1.15
CA ASP A 588 -41.67 29.14 -2.01
C ASP A 588 -41.57 27.60 -1.99
N GLU A 589 -42.49 26.92 -1.29
CA GLU A 589 -42.51 25.45 -1.18
C GLU A 589 -43.50 24.78 -2.16
N MET A 590 -43.32 23.48 -2.39
CA MET A 590 -44.12 22.65 -3.30
C MET A 590 -45.10 21.76 -2.52
N VAL A 591 -46.38 22.14 -2.51
CA VAL A 591 -47.45 21.47 -1.75
C VAL A 591 -48.23 20.48 -2.64
N GLY A 592 -48.43 19.26 -2.15
CA GLY A 592 -49.12 18.17 -2.87
C GLY A 592 -50.64 18.18 -2.70
N VAL A 593 -51.39 18.21 -3.82
CA VAL A 593 -52.86 18.18 -3.85
C VAL A 593 -53.42 16.99 -4.67
N PRO A 594 -54.53 16.34 -4.27
CA PRO A 594 -55.05 15.17 -4.98
C PRO A 594 -55.57 15.49 -6.40
N GLY A 595 -55.02 14.80 -7.40
CA GLY A 595 -55.35 14.99 -8.81
C GLY A 595 -56.81 14.67 -9.17
N LYS A 596 -57.21 15.13 -10.37
CA LYS A 596 -58.55 14.87 -10.93
C LYS A 596 -58.72 13.38 -11.21
N TYR A 597 -59.89 12.82 -10.84
CA TYR A 597 -60.17 11.39 -11.02
C TYR A 597 -60.05 10.97 -12.49
N LYS A 598 -59.09 10.08 -12.75
CA LYS A 598 -59.06 9.19 -13.92
C LYS A 598 -59.87 7.94 -13.53
N GLY A 599 -60.57 7.32 -14.49
CA GLY A 599 -61.49 6.21 -14.21
C GLY A 599 -60.82 4.91 -13.72
N CYS A 600 -61.60 3.86 -13.47
CA CYS A 600 -61.08 2.64 -12.85
C CYS A 600 -59.93 2.02 -13.65
N ASN A 601 -59.00 1.34 -12.98
CA ASN A 601 -57.77 0.85 -13.61
C ASN A 601 -58.09 -0.17 -14.74
N THR A 602 -59.11 -1.03 -14.58
CA THR A 602 -59.60 -1.92 -15.66
C THR A 602 -60.08 -1.14 -16.90
N CYS A 603 -60.85 -0.05 -16.74
CA CYS A 603 -61.29 0.78 -17.87
C CYS A 603 -60.14 1.59 -18.49
N ARG A 604 -59.19 2.10 -17.68
CA ARG A 604 -57.99 2.81 -18.16
C ARG A 604 -57.13 1.90 -19.05
N LEU A 605 -56.84 0.68 -18.60
CA LEU A 605 -56.08 -0.32 -19.35
C LEU A 605 -56.79 -0.69 -20.67
N ARG A 606 -58.11 -0.89 -20.62
CA ARG A 606 -58.96 -1.11 -21.81
C ARG A 606 -59.15 0.14 -22.68
N ARG A 607 -58.62 1.30 -22.28
CA ARG A 607 -58.76 2.62 -22.93
C ARG A 607 -60.22 3.06 -23.19
N VAL A 608 -61.17 2.60 -22.36
CA VAL A 608 -62.61 2.96 -22.45
C VAL A 608 -63.01 3.96 -21.37
N LYS A 609 -63.95 4.86 -21.68
CA LYS A 609 -64.45 5.86 -20.72
C LYS A 609 -65.31 5.20 -19.63
N CYS A 610 -64.73 5.06 -18.44
CA CYS A 610 -65.36 4.63 -17.20
C CYS A 610 -66.58 5.51 -16.83
N ASP A 611 -67.61 4.90 -16.23
CA ASP A 611 -68.76 5.60 -15.62
C ASP A 611 -68.40 6.29 -14.28
N ASN A 612 -67.51 5.69 -13.50
CA ASN A 612 -67.00 6.13 -12.19
C ASN A 612 -67.88 5.76 -10.99
N GLU A 613 -68.79 4.80 -11.14
CA GLU A 613 -69.52 4.20 -10.01
C GLU A 613 -68.59 3.42 -9.06
N ARG A 614 -68.91 3.41 -7.77
CA ARG A 614 -68.09 2.80 -6.70
C ARG A 614 -68.92 1.81 -5.87
N PRO A 615 -68.32 0.74 -5.32
CA PRO A 615 -66.89 0.41 -5.36
C PRO A 615 -66.36 -0.02 -6.74
N PHE A 616 -67.24 -0.51 -7.61
CA PHE A 616 -66.90 -1.07 -8.92
C PHE A 616 -67.67 -0.35 -10.04
N CYS A 617 -67.05 -0.19 -11.21
CA CYS A 617 -67.68 0.47 -12.36
C CYS A 617 -68.63 -0.49 -13.10
N LYS A 618 -69.84 -0.02 -13.43
CA LYS A 618 -70.83 -0.82 -14.18
C LYS A 618 -70.26 -1.32 -15.51
N LYS A 619 -69.54 -0.47 -16.26
CA LYS A 619 -68.93 -0.85 -17.54
C LYS A 619 -67.89 -1.98 -17.48
N CYS A 620 -67.41 -2.37 -16.31
CA CYS A 620 -66.63 -3.60 -16.15
C CYS A 620 -67.55 -4.79 -15.88
N ILE A 621 -68.44 -4.67 -14.89
CA ILE A 621 -69.44 -5.68 -14.51
C ILE A 621 -70.32 -6.09 -15.70
N ASP A 622 -70.95 -5.13 -16.38
CA ASP A 622 -71.83 -5.31 -17.55
C ASP A 622 -71.08 -5.92 -18.76
N SER A 623 -69.74 -5.88 -18.74
CA SER A 623 -68.87 -6.50 -19.74
C SER A 623 -68.27 -7.84 -19.30
N GLY A 624 -68.74 -8.40 -18.18
CA GLY A 624 -68.29 -9.67 -17.61
C GLY A 624 -66.85 -9.64 -17.07
N ARG A 625 -66.41 -8.53 -16.47
CA ARG A 625 -65.02 -8.36 -15.97
C ARG A 625 -64.93 -7.67 -14.63
N ASP A 626 -63.99 -8.12 -13.80
CA ASP A 626 -63.70 -7.49 -12.52
C ASP A 626 -63.10 -6.08 -12.65
N CYS A 627 -63.53 -5.21 -11.73
CA CYS A 627 -63.15 -3.81 -11.69
C CYS A 627 -62.04 -3.60 -10.64
N ALA A 628 -60.79 -3.45 -11.08
CA ALA A 628 -59.60 -3.28 -10.24
C ALA A 628 -59.48 -1.87 -9.60
N GLY A 629 -60.58 -1.37 -9.03
CA GLY A 629 -60.62 -0.14 -8.22
C GLY A 629 -60.28 1.17 -8.95
N TYR A 630 -60.18 2.23 -8.15
CA TYR A 630 -59.94 3.62 -8.59
C TYR A 630 -58.84 4.26 -7.76
N GLU A 631 -57.67 4.39 -8.36
CA GLU A 631 -56.48 4.96 -7.74
C GLU A 631 -56.37 6.45 -8.06
N ARG A 632 -55.83 7.24 -7.13
CA ARG A 632 -55.78 8.71 -7.24
C ARG A 632 -54.35 9.20 -7.07
N GLU A 633 -53.92 9.98 -8.05
CA GLU A 633 -52.54 10.44 -8.24
C GLU A 633 -52.39 11.86 -7.68
N THR A 634 -51.39 12.13 -6.84
CA THR A 634 -51.16 13.44 -6.21
C THR A 634 -50.30 14.33 -7.12
N VAL A 635 -50.61 15.62 -7.21
CA VAL A 635 -49.94 16.60 -8.07
C VAL A 635 -49.47 17.77 -7.20
N PHE A 636 -48.23 18.22 -7.39
CA PHE A 636 -47.62 19.26 -6.56
C PHE A 636 -47.66 20.64 -7.24
N ILE A 637 -47.88 21.69 -6.46
CA ILE A 637 -47.96 23.10 -6.89
C ILE A 637 -47.19 24.00 -5.93
N ILE A 638 -46.67 25.13 -6.42
CA ILE A 638 -45.95 26.11 -5.58
C ILE A 638 -46.95 26.94 -4.76
N GLY A 639 -46.71 27.08 -3.47
CA GLY A 639 -47.48 27.94 -2.56
C GLY A 639 -47.17 27.66 -1.09
N THR A 640 -47.49 28.61 -0.21
CA THR A 640 -47.29 28.48 1.25
C THR A 640 -48.27 27.48 1.87
N ILE A 641 -47.81 26.79 2.92
CA ILE A 641 -48.60 25.79 3.67
C ILE A 641 -49.89 26.40 4.25
N GLU A 642 -49.82 27.65 4.72
CA GLU A 642 -50.90 28.36 5.40
C GLU A 642 -52.11 28.67 4.49
N ASP A 643 -51.88 28.90 3.19
CA ASP A 643 -52.92 29.27 2.22
C ASP A 643 -53.65 28.07 1.57
N GLN A 644 -53.23 26.83 1.87
CA GLN A 644 -53.72 25.60 1.22
C GLN A 644 -53.74 25.69 -0.34
N GLY A 645 -52.77 26.38 -0.93
CA GLY A 645 -52.69 26.59 -2.38
C GLY A 645 -53.58 27.70 -2.95
N ARG A 646 -54.06 28.64 -2.14
CA ARG A 646 -54.79 29.85 -2.58
C ARG A 646 -53.90 31.05 -2.96
N CYS A 647 -52.73 30.83 -3.55
CA CYS A 647 -51.92 31.91 -4.09
C CYS A 647 -52.67 32.61 -5.25
N SER A 648 -53.23 33.79 -4.99
CA SER A 648 -53.97 34.58 -6.00
C SER A 648 -53.00 35.24 -6.98
N SER A 649 -52.84 34.65 -8.16
CA SER A 649 -51.95 35.15 -9.20
C SER A 649 -52.44 36.47 -9.80
N HIS A 650 -51.96 37.62 -9.29
CA HIS A 650 -51.50 38.81 -10.06
C HIS A 650 -51.15 39.99 -9.12
N PRO A 651 -50.15 40.83 -9.47
CA PRO A 651 -49.88 42.08 -8.77
C PRO A 651 -50.93 43.17 -9.10
N PRO A 652 -51.06 44.23 -8.27
CA PRO A 652 -51.96 45.34 -8.56
C PRO A 652 -51.53 46.10 -9.82
N ARG A 653 -52.44 46.21 -10.79
CA ARG A 653 -52.26 47.08 -11.97
C ARG A 653 -52.30 48.55 -11.53
N VAL A 654 -51.20 49.28 -11.74
CA VAL A 654 -51.29 50.73 -11.94
C VAL A 654 -52.02 50.99 -13.25
N VAL A 655 -53.02 51.88 -13.22
CA VAL A 655 -53.84 52.19 -14.39
C VAL A 655 -53.07 53.06 -15.38
N LYS A 656 -52.76 52.48 -16.55
CA LYS A 656 -52.89 53.17 -17.85
C LYS A 656 -53.73 52.29 -18.78
N SER A 657 -54.52 52.92 -19.64
CA SER A 657 -55.80 52.38 -20.13
C SER A 657 -55.77 51.81 -21.55
N SER A 658 -56.83 51.04 -21.87
CA SER A 658 -57.41 50.71 -23.20
C SER A 658 -56.86 49.51 -24.01
N SER A 659 -57.79 48.88 -24.75
CA SER A 659 -57.63 47.86 -25.83
C SER A 659 -56.90 46.54 -25.48
N SER A 660 -57.51 45.33 -25.54
CA SER A 660 -58.07 44.56 -26.69
C SER A 660 -56.99 44.07 -27.68
N SER A 661 -56.97 42.83 -28.19
CA SER A 661 -57.79 41.61 -28.00
C SER A 661 -57.12 40.39 -28.70
N SER A 662 -57.73 39.20 -28.65
CA SER A 662 -57.64 38.08 -29.65
C SER A 662 -56.23 37.60 -30.11
N SER A 663 -55.71 36.41 -29.77
CA SER A 663 -56.19 35.01 -29.94
C SER A 663 -55.96 34.36 -31.33
N SER A 664 -55.69 33.05 -31.33
CA SER A 664 -55.44 32.13 -32.49
C SER A 664 -54.03 32.24 -33.11
N SER A 665 -53.15 31.23 -33.18
CA SER A 665 -53.22 29.75 -33.27
C SER A 665 -53.52 29.17 -34.67
N LYS A 666 -52.57 28.38 -35.20
CA LYS A 666 -52.76 26.97 -35.66
C LYS A 666 -51.60 26.43 -36.53
N ARG A 667 -51.08 25.25 -36.17
CA ARG A 667 -51.21 24.01 -36.99
C ARG A 667 -50.82 22.77 -36.17
N ALA A 668 -51.30 21.60 -36.60
CA ALA A 668 -50.96 20.27 -36.12
C ALA A 668 -50.31 19.48 -37.28
N GLY A 669 -49.62 18.34 -37.10
CA GLY A 669 -49.27 17.57 -35.89
C GLY A 669 -48.88 16.12 -36.27
N ARG A 670 -48.91 15.18 -35.30
CA ARG A 670 -48.78 13.68 -35.43
C ARG A 670 -47.40 13.02 -35.67
N SER A 671 -46.92 12.34 -34.62
CA SER A 671 -46.53 10.90 -34.52
C SER A 671 -45.72 10.16 -35.62
N THR A 672 -44.50 9.72 -35.25
CA THR A 672 -43.99 8.30 -35.08
C THR A 672 -44.58 7.10 -35.89
N PRO A 673 -43.88 5.94 -36.04
CA PRO A 673 -42.53 5.50 -35.59
C PRO A 673 -41.65 4.77 -36.68
N SER A 674 -40.58 4.09 -36.22
CA SER A 674 -39.63 3.21 -36.95
C SER A 674 -40.21 1.90 -37.54
N ALA A 675 -39.60 1.34 -38.61
CA ALA A 675 -39.12 -0.08 -38.66
C ALA A 675 -38.47 -0.54 -40.01
N ARG A 676 -37.41 -1.37 -39.87
CA ARG A 676 -36.81 -2.43 -40.73
C ARG A 676 -37.21 -2.69 -42.23
N SER A 677 -36.13 -2.79 -43.04
CA SER A 677 -35.72 -3.90 -43.95
C SER A 677 -36.36 -4.17 -45.35
N SER A 678 -35.49 -4.06 -46.38
CA SER A 678 -35.33 -5.00 -47.53
C SER A 678 -36.37 -4.97 -48.69
N PRO A 679 -36.12 -5.64 -49.86
CA PRO A 679 -34.99 -5.32 -50.76
C PRO A 679 -35.34 -5.31 -52.28
N GLY A 680 -34.42 -4.73 -53.10
CA GLY A 680 -34.39 -4.86 -54.58
C GLY A 680 -34.83 -3.59 -55.36
N SER A 681 -34.52 -3.41 -56.65
CA SER A 681 -33.54 -4.08 -57.54
C SER A 681 -33.49 -3.39 -58.93
N LYS A 682 -32.31 -3.35 -59.57
CA LYS A 682 -32.02 -3.10 -61.01
C LYS A 682 -32.14 -1.67 -61.63
N SER A 683 -31.04 -1.31 -62.32
CA SER A 683 -30.88 -0.61 -63.63
C SER A 683 -31.57 0.73 -63.95
N GLU A 684 -30.72 1.72 -64.27
CA GLU A 684 -30.65 2.52 -65.52
C GLU A 684 -31.92 3.18 -66.12
N GLU A 685 -31.88 4.51 -66.35
CA GLU A 685 -31.65 5.11 -67.70
C GLU A 685 -31.51 6.66 -67.63
N LYS A 686 -31.68 7.39 -68.75
CA LYS A 686 -30.96 8.64 -69.11
C LYS A 686 -31.80 9.93 -69.32
N GLU A 687 -31.11 11.08 -69.13
CA GLU A 687 -31.12 12.36 -69.90
C GLU A 687 -32.41 13.20 -70.16
N GLY A 688 -32.27 14.55 -70.18
CA GLY A 688 -33.08 15.43 -71.06
C GLY A 688 -33.41 16.89 -70.64
N ALA A 689 -32.74 17.89 -71.25
CA ALA A 689 -33.10 19.33 -71.47
C ALA A 689 -33.51 20.27 -70.27
N SER A 690 -33.03 21.52 -70.06
CA SER A 690 -32.69 22.73 -70.89
C SER A 690 -33.91 23.62 -71.23
N SER A 691 -33.96 24.97 -71.06
CA SER A 691 -33.07 26.04 -70.52
C SER A 691 -33.94 27.24 -69.97
N ASN A 692 -33.65 28.56 -69.86
CA ASN A 692 -32.65 29.53 -70.38
C ASN A 692 -32.68 30.91 -69.61
N ARG A 693 -31.78 31.87 -69.93
CA ARG A 693 -31.66 33.32 -69.52
C ARG A 693 -31.49 33.68 -68.00
N PRO A 694 -30.66 34.70 -67.65
CA PRO A 694 -29.34 35.08 -68.17
C PRO A 694 -28.25 35.19 -67.05
N GLN A 695 -27.02 35.58 -67.42
CA GLN A 695 -25.74 35.27 -66.74
C GLN A 695 -25.30 36.15 -65.53
N LEU A 696 -24.48 35.54 -64.65
CA LEU A 696 -23.42 36.15 -63.81
C LEU A 696 -22.24 35.13 -63.70
N PRO A 697 -21.04 35.49 -63.14
CA PRO A 697 -19.81 34.69 -63.28
C PRO A 697 -19.79 33.30 -62.62
N LEU A 698 -18.91 32.42 -63.15
CA LEU A 698 -18.71 31.04 -62.71
C LEU A 698 -17.78 30.93 -61.49
N PRO A 699 -18.12 30.12 -60.46
CA PRO A 699 -17.17 29.66 -59.44
C PRO A 699 -16.17 28.63 -60.01
N PRO A 700 -15.03 28.38 -59.31
CA PRO A 700 -14.10 27.31 -59.68
C PRO A 700 -14.75 25.90 -59.60
N PRO A 701 -14.16 24.89 -60.27
CA PRO A 701 -14.71 23.53 -60.28
C PRO A 701 -14.80 22.94 -58.87
N PRO A 702 -15.81 22.10 -58.58
CA PRO A 702 -15.83 21.33 -57.34
C PRO A 702 -14.59 20.43 -57.28
N PRO A 703 -14.02 20.18 -56.09
CA PRO A 703 -12.94 19.21 -55.93
C PRO A 703 -13.40 17.83 -56.42
N PRO A 704 -12.47 16.96 -56.87
CA PRO A 704 -12.82 15.57 -57.18
C PRO A 704 -13.53 14.93 -55.99
N PRO A 705 -14.48 14.01 -56.22
CA PRO A 705 -15.18 13.35 -55.12
C PRO A 705 -14.15 12.73 -54.18
N LEU A 706 -14.14 13.19 -52.93
CA LEU A 706 -13.25 12.65 -51.91
C LEU A 706 -13.43 11.13 -51.87
N PRO A 707 -12.33 10.34 -51.80
CA PRO A 707 -12.44 8.90 -51.67
C PRO A 707 -13.35 8.58 -50.48
N PRO A 708 -14.21 7.54 -50.58
CA PRO A 708 -15.27 7.31 -49.61
C PRO A 708 -14.67 7.28 -48.21
N ARG A 709 -15.18 8.15 -47.33
CA ARG A 709 -14.73 8.22 -45.93
C ARG A 709 -14.82 6.82 -45.35
N LEU A 710 -13.68 6.26 -44.94
CA LEU A 710 -13.61 5.02 -44.17
C LEU A 710 -14.11 5.30 -42.75
N SER A 711 -15.41 5.53 -42.62
CA SER A 711 -16.09 5.59 -41.34
C SER A 711 -15.99 4.22 -40.68
N LEU A 712 -15.30 4.17 -39.54
CA LEU A 712 -15.18 2.97 -38.71
C LEU A 712 -16.48 2.75 -37.92
N GLU A 713 -17.55 2.47 -38.67
CA GLU A 713 -18.87 2.13 -38.14
C GLU A 713 -18.84 0.69 -37.62
N LEU A 714 -18.28 0.55 -36.42
CA LEU A 714 -18.26 -0.71 -35.67
C LEU A 714 -19.63 -0.92 -35.02
N VAL A 715 -20.26 -2.06 -35.31
CA VAL A 715 -21.51 -2.50 -34.69
C VAL A 715 -21.32 -3.87 -34.04
N PRO A 716 -21.89 -4.14 -32.85
CA PRO A 716 -21.64 -5.39 -32.15
C PRO A 716 -22.27 -6.57 -32.87
N ASP A 717 -21.56 -7.69 -32.88
CA ASP A 717 -21.94 -8.90 -33.59
C ASP A 717 -23.05 -9.67 -32.84
N GLN A 718 -23.69 -10.63 -33.52
CA GLN A 718 -24.77 -11.43 -32.93
C GLN A 718 -24.28 -12.82 -32.50
N PRO A 719 -24.65 -13.31 -31.30
CA PRO A 719 -25.58 -12.71 -30.33
C PRO A 719 -24.97 -11.56 -29.52
N LEU A 720 -25.77 -10.54 -29.23
CA LEU A 720 -25.33 -9.35 -28.49
C LEU A 720 -24.99 -9.68 -27.03
N GLN A 721 -23.77 -9.34 -26.62
CA GLN A 721 -23.30 -9.45 -25.24
C GLN A 721 -23.76 -8.26 -24.37
N PRO A 722 -23.84 -8.43 -23.03
CA PRO A 722 -23.93 -7.33 -22.08
C PRO A 722 -22.70 -6.41 -22.15
N ALA A 723 -22.89 -5.11 -21.89
CA ALA A 723 -21.81 -4.13 -21.98
C ALA A 723 -20.74 -4.21 -20.86
N TRP A 724 -20.94 -5.08 -19.87
CA TRP A 724 -19.96 -5.33 -18.81
C TRP A 724 -18.95 -6.40 -19.19
N ASP A 725 -19.22 -7.26 -20.18
CA ASP A 725 -18.25 -8.22 -20.69
C ASP A 725 -16.97 -7.51 -21.15
N ASP A 726 -15.81 -7.91 -20.62
CA ASP A 726 -14.52 -7.25 -20.94
C ASP A 726 -14.06 -7.51 -22.38
N LEU A 727 -14.58 -8.54 -23.04
CA LEU A 727 -14.25 -8.94 -24.42
C LEU A 727 -15.54 -9.11 -25.22
N ILE A 728 -15.73 -8.26 -26.23
CA ILE A 728 -16.91 -8.28 -27.11
C ILE A 728 -16.52 -8.46 -28.58
N SER A 729 -17.41 -9.07 -29.37
CA SER A 729 -17.24 -9.12 -30.83
C SER A 729 -17.87 -7.88 -31.49
N LEU A 730 -17.06 -7.13 -32.25
CA LEU A 730 -17.48 -6.01 -33.09
C LEU A 730 -17.28 -6.35 -34.56
N SER A 731 -18.21 -5.93 -35.41
CA SER A 731 -18.13 -6.03 -36.87
C SER A 731 -18.10 -4.63 -37.49
N ASN A 732 -17.26 -4.41 -38.50
CA ASN A 732 -17.31 -3.19 -39.30
C ASN A 732 -18.43 -3.31 -40.33
N SER A 733 -19.44 -2.44 -40.28
CA SER A 733 -20.62 -2.48 -41.15
C SER A 733 -20.29 -2.40 -42.65
N ALA A 734 -19.22 -1.67 -43.00
CA ALA A 734 -18.82 -1.37 -44.37
C ALA A 734 -17.87 -2.41 -44.99
N SER A 735 -17.12 -3.17 -44.18
CA SER A 735 -16.17 -4.19 -44.65
C SER A 735 -16.52 -5.63 -44.25
N GLY A 736 -17.48 -5.84 -43.35
CA GLY A 736 -17.84 -7.14 -42.81
C GLY A 736 -16.78 -7.78 -41.91
N LYS A 737 -15.60 -7.17 -41.74
CA LYS A 737 -14.53 -7.71 -40.88
C LYS A 737 -14.98 -7.67 -39.41
N ARG A 738 -14.87 -8.83 -38.76
CA ARG A 738 -15.03 -8.99 -37.30
C ARG A 738 -13.72 -8.73 -36.56
N TYR A 739 -13.85 -8.22 -35.35
CA TYR A 739 -12.79 -7.91 -34.41
C TYR A 739 -13.25 -8.38 -33.02
N LEU A 740 -12.38 -9.10 -32.30
CA LEU A 740 -12.58 -9.36 -30.87
C LEU A 740 -11.91 -8.23 -30.11
N VAL A 741 -12.68 -7.43 -29.38
CA VAL A 741 -12.24 -6.13 -28.84
C VAL A 741 -12.40 -6.12 -27.33
N GLN A 742 -11.30 -5.87 -26.63
CA GLN A 742 -11.31 -5.67 -25.18
C GLN A 742 -11.79 -4.27 -24.83
N ILE A 743 -12.68 -4.12 -23.84
CA ILE A 743 -13.24 -2.80 -23.45
C ILE A 743 -12.57 -2.29 -22.17
N ALA A 744 -12.00 -1.10 -22.23
CA ALA A 744 -11.42 -0.39 -21.10
C ALA A 744 -12.00 1.04 -20.98
N ALA A 745 -11.91 1.62 -19.79
CA ALA A 745 -12.22 3.04 -19.57
C ALA A 745 -11.28 3.59 -18.48
N VAL A 746 -10.83 4.83 -18.64
CA VAL A 746 -9.86 5.46 -17.72
C VAL A 746 -10.17 6.94 -17.55
N HIS A 747 -10.17 7.39 -16.30
CA HIS A 747 -10.23 8.81 -15.93
C HIS A 747 -8.90 9.53 -16.25
N THR A 748 -8.98 10.68 -16.93
CA THR A 748 -7.82 11.56 -17.23
C THR A 748 -8.27 12.96 -17.61
N ASN A 749 -7.45 13.99 -17.40
CA ASN A 749 -7.69 15.31 -17.99
C ASN A 749 -7.54 15.22 -19.52
N LEU A 750 -8.66 15.33 -20.25
CA LEU A 750 -8.71 15.20 -21.71
C LEU A 750 -7.92 16.29 -22.48
N GLN A 751 -7.53 17.38 -21.80
CA GLN A 751 -6.70 18.45 -22.35
C GLN A 751 -5.20 18.11 -22.31
N ASP A 752 -4.78 17.34 -21.30
CA ASP A 752 -3.37 16.95 -21.11
C ASP A 752 -3.00 15.69 -21.92
N VAL A 753 -4.00 15.00 -22.49
CA VAL A 753 -3.79 13.84 -23.39
C VAL A 753 -3.24 14.31 -24.75
N ALA A 754 -1.92 14.37 -24.84
CA ALA A 754 -1.21 14.69 -26.08
C ALA A 754 -1.38 13.58 -27.14
N ARG A 755 -1.52 13.98 -28.41
CA ARG A 755 -1.88 13.07 -29.52
C ARG A 755 -0.95 13.27 -30.71
N GLY A 756 0.00 12.37 -30.87
CA GLY A 756 1.02 12.47 -31.91
C GLY A 756 0.57 11.90 -33.27
N PRO A 757 0.83 12.57 -34.41
CA PRO A 757 1.03 11.84 -35.65
C PRO A 757 2.30 11.00 -35.52
N GLY A 758 2.27 9.74 -35.95
CA GLY A 758 3.40 8.83 -35.75
C GLY A 758 4.56 9.10 -36.70
N ASN A 759 5.59 9.82 -36.23
CA ASN A 759 6.88 9.89 -36.94
C ASN A 759 7.72 8.63 -36.65
N GLY A 760 8.23 8.00 -37.71
CA GLY A 760 9.50 7.27 -37.62
C GLY A 760 10.63 8.30 -37.58
N GLY A 761 11.66 8.06 -36.76
CA GLY A 761 12.72 9.05 -36.52
C GLY A 761 13.85 9.02 -37.54
N THR A 762 14.47 10.19 -37.74
CA THR A 762 15.85 10.42 -38.24
C THR A 762 16.24 11.86 -37.95
N GLY A 763 17.50 12.10 -37.61
CA GLY A 763 18.18 13.37 -37.88
C GLY A 763 18.26 14.36 -36.73
N ASP A 764 19.49 14.76 -36.45
CA ASP A 764 19.91 15.94 -35.70
C ASP A 764 19.57 17.25 -36.45
N ASP A 765 19.49 18.38 -35.75
CA ASP A 765 20.26 19.62 -36.04
C ASP A 765 19.76 20.84 -35.22
N ASP A 766 20.62 21.85 -35.10
CA ASP A 766 20.56 23.05 -34.25
C ASP A 766 19.30 23.96 -34.38
N ALA A 767 18.98 24.72 -33.31
CA ALA A 767 19.23 26.18 -33.25
C ALA A 767 18.54 26.90 -32.06
N ASP A 768 19.24 27.88 -31.47
CA ASP A 768 18.65 28.93 -30.62
C ASP A 768 17.82 29.95 -31.44
N ASN A 769 16.84 30.63 -30.81
CA ASN A 769 16.75 32.10 -30.74
C ASN A 769 15.51 32.58 -29.94
N ASP A 770 15.55 33.85 -29.51
CA ASP A 770 14.58 34.46 -28.59
C ASP A 770 13.37 35.20 -29.24
N ASP A 771 12.36 35.41 -28.39
CA ASP A 771 11.53 36.62 -28.20
C ASP A 771 10.20 36.91 -28.96
N ASP A 772 9.31 37.54 -28.18
CA ASP A 772 8.22 38.49 -28.41
C ASP A 772 6.99 38.22 -29.33
N GLY A 773 5.82 38.67 -28.86
CA GLY A 773 4.95 39.50 -29.72
C GLY A 773 3.57 39.03 -30.23
N ARG A 774 2.56 38.92 -29.35
CA ARG A 774 1.13 39.28 -29.60
C ARG A 774 0.34 38.71 -30.82
N SER A 775 -0.53 37.74 -30.51
CA SER A 775 -1.98 37.74 -30.82
C SER A 775 -2.55 38.34 -32.13
N SER A 776 -3.04 37.49 -33.03
CA SER A 776 -4.35 37.66 -33.71
C SER A 776 -4.83 36.34 -34.33
N GLY A 777 -6.14 36.16 -34.54
CA GLY A 777 -6.74 34.87 -34.89
C GLY A 777 -7.06 34.68 -36.38
N GLY A 778 -7.09 33.43 -36.84
CA GLY A 778 -7.49 33.03 -38.20
C GLY A 778 -7.82 31.54 -38.30
N ASN A 779 -8.74 31.17 -39.21
CA ASN A 779 -9.26 29.80 -39.33
C ASN A 779 -8.24 28.78 -39.86
N SER A 780 -8.18 27.61 -39.23
CA SER A 780 -7.87 26.32 -39.87
C SER A 780 -8.92 25.30 -39.41
N SER A 781 -9.93 24.98 -40.23
CA SER A 781 -9.87 24.00 -41.33
C SER A 781 -9.30 22.65 -40.86
N SER A 782 -10.17 21.63 -40.81
CA SER A 782 -9.85 20.32 -40.24
C SER A 782 -8.72 19.60 -41.00
N SER A 783 -7.54 19.50 -40.38
CA SER A 783 -6.57 18.48 -40.77
C SER A 783 -7.07 17.11 -40.29
N SER A 784 -7.11 16.12 -41.19
CA SER A 784 -7.50 14.75 -40.83
C SER A 784 -6.33 14.02 -40.17
N ASN A 785 -6.00 14.43 -38.94
CA ASN A 785 -4.90 13.84 -38.19
C ASN A 785 -5.23 12.37 -37.87
N LYS A 786 -4.51 11.45 -38.50
CA LYS A 786 -4.34 10.09 -37.96
C LYS A 786 -3.48 10.20 -36.71
N PHE A 787 -4.10 10.51 -35.58
CA PHE A 787 -3.46 10.33 -34.28
C PHE A 787 -2.99 8.87 -34.22
N THR A 788 -1.70 8.65 -34.05
CA THR A 788 -1.10 7.32 -34.07
C THR A 788 -0.75 6.85 -32.67
N PHE A 789 -0.46 7.78 -31.75
CA PHE A 789 -0.10 7.49 -30.36
C PHE A 789 -0.76 8.48 -29.39
N LEU A 790 -0.92 8.05 -28.15
CA LEU A 790 -1.39 8.84 -27.01
C LEU A 790 -0.26 8.99 -26.00
N SER A 791 -0.23 10.14 -25.31
CA SER A 791 0.51 10.30 -24.06
C SER A 791 -0.43 10.88 -23.01
N PHE A 792 -0.29 10.45 -21.76
CA PHE A 792 -1.13 10.86 -20.64
C PHE A 792 -0.31 11.62 -19.59
N PRO A 793 -0.95 12.45 -18.75
CA PRO A 793 -0.41 12.77 -17.44
C PRO A 793 -0.33 11.50 -16.58
N PRO A 794 0.40 11.53 -15.43
CA PRO A 794 0.33 10.45 -14.44
C PRO A 794 -1.12 10.15 -14.03
N TYR A 795 -1.44 8.88 -13.75
CA TYR A 795 -2.80 8.49 -13.39
C TYR A 795 -3.25 9.13 -12.07
N GLU A 796 -4.30 9.95 -12.14
CA GLU A 796 -4.99 10.51 -10.98
C GLU A 796 -6.41 9.92 -10.87
N PRO A 797 -6.72 9.13 -9.82
CA PRO A 797 -8.06 8.64 -9.54
C PRO A 797 -9.05 9.82 -9.42
N PRO A 798 -10.26 9.72 -10.01
CA PRO A 798 -11.25 10.78 -9.95
C PRO A 798 -11.64 11.14 -8.51
N ASP A 799 -11.77 12.44 -8.19
CA ASP A 799 -12.18 12.86 -6.84
C ASP A 799 -13.68 12.55 -6.58
N PRO A 800 -14.02 11.67 -5.61
CA PRO A 800 -15.41 11.38 -5.26
C PRO A 800 -16.03 12.42 -4.31
N GLN A 801 -15.29 13.47 -3.89
CA GLN A 801 -15.83 14.49 -2.99
C GLN A 801 -16.90 15.35 -3.67
N PRO A 802 -18.09 15.52 -3.05
CA PRO A 802 -19.12 16.40 -3.58
C PRO A 802 -18.79 17.88 -3.29
N LEU A 803 -18.54 18.66 -4.35
CA LEU A 803 -18.65 20.12 -4.28
C LEU A 803 -20.14 20.48 -4.08
N LEU A 804 -20.49 20.88 -2.87
CA LEU A 804 -21.88 21.05 -2.37
C LEU A 804 -22.75 22.09 -3.12
N ASN A 805 -22.23 22.77 -4.15
CA ASN A 805 -22.76 24.06 -4.63
C ASN A 805 -23.29 24.11 -6.07
N GLU A 806 -23.14 23.06 -6.91
CA GLU A 806 -23.65 23.07 -8.30
C GLU A 806 -24.66 21.93 -8.60
N ASP A 807 -25.36 22.07 -9.73
CA ASP A 807 -26.43 21.17 -10.20
C ASP A 807 -26.09 20.46 -11.53
N ASP A 808 -26.64 19.25 -11.64
CA ASP A 808 -26.39 18.20 -12.64
C ASP A 808 -24.92 17.73 -12.77
N PHE A 809 -24.67 16.45 -12.45
CA PHE A 809 -23.40 15.73 -12.66
C PHE A 809 -22.90 15.83 -14.11
N ARG A 810 -21.65 16.24 -14.34
CA ARG A 810 -21.06 16.40 -15.68
C ARG A 810 -19.83 15.53 -15.86
N LEU A 811 -19.72 14.95 -17.05
CA LEU A 811 -18.59 14.14 -17.47
C LEU A 811 -18.37 14.42 -18.96
N ARG A 812 -17.12 14.69 -19.35
CA ARG A 812 -16.66 14.72 -20.75
C ARG A 812 -16.04 13.37 -21.09
N SER A 813 -16.03 13.00 -22.36
CA SER A 813 -15.54 11.69 -22.78
C SER A 813 -15.13 11.63 -24.24
N GLN A 814 -14.18 10.75 -24.55
CA GLN A 814 -13.79 10.39 -25.91
C GLN A 814 -13.68 8.86 -26.05
N CYS A 815 -14.08 8.33 -27.21
CA CYS A 815 -14.02 6.91 -27.52
C CYS A 815 -12.93 6.66 -28.58
N MET A 816 -11.97 5.80 -28.26
CA MET A 816 -10.83 5.48 -29.12
C MET A 816 -10.71 3.97 -29.30
N VAL A 817 -10.22 3.51 -30.44
CA VAL A 817 -10.08 2.07 -30.73
C VAL A 817 -8.72 1.73 -31.36
N HIS A 818 -8.07 0.70 -30.80
CA HIS A 818 -6.94 0.00 -31.37
C HIS A 818 -7.44 -1.17 -32.21
N LEU A 819 -6.97 -1.28 -33.45
CA LEU A 819 -7.39 -2.34 -34.38
C LEU A 819 -6.16 -3.05 -34.96
N SER A 820 -6.09 -4.37 -34.80
CA SER A 820 -4.97 -5.19 -35.29
C SER A 820 -4.87 -5.13 -36.82
N SER A 821 -3.66 -4.85 -37.33
CA SER A 821 -3.36 -4.82 -38.77
C SER A 821 -3.46 -6.22 -39.39
N PRO A 822 -4.13 -6.42 -40.53
CA PRO A 822 -4.26 -7.73 -41.19
C PRO A 822 -3.08 -8.02 -42.14
N LEU A 823 -1.85 -7.79 -41.69
CA LEU A 823 -0.62 -8.16 -42.39
C LEU A 823 0.30 -8.84 -41.38
N GLU A 824 0.95 -9.92 -41.80
CA GLU A 824 1.77 -10.80 -40.95
C GLU A 824 0.97 -11.58 -39.87
N ASP A 825 -0.01 -12.37 -40.32
CA ASP A 825 0.09 -13.79 -39.95
C ASP A 825 -0.43 -14.73 -41.05
N ASN A 826 0.27 -15.83 -41.27
CA ASN A 826 -0.06 -16.88 -42.23
C ASN A 826 0.54 -18.23 -41.78
N ARG A 827 0.44 -18.54 -40.48
CA ARG A 827 0.69 -19.86 -39.88
C ARG A 827 -0.16 -20.10 -38.62
N SER A 828 -0.44 -21.38 -38.37
CA SER A 828 -0.88 -21.98 -37.09
C SER A 828 -2.01 -21.29 -36.30
N GLU A 829 -3.21 -21.86 -36.39
CA GLU A 829 -4.25 -21.72 -35.36
C GLU A 829 -3.82 -22.39 -34.04
N THR A 830 -3.17 -21.68 -33.12
CA THR A 830 -3.26 -21.93 -31.66
C THR A 830 -2.78 -20.73 -30.84
N THR A 831 -3.55 -20.39 -29.79
CA THR A 831 -3.17 -19.60 -28.60
C THR A 831 -2.69 -18.14 -28.77
N THR A 832 -3.69 -17.24 -28.81
CA THR A 832 -3.82 -16.06 -27.92
C THR A 832 -2.76 -14.94 -27.91
N THR A 833 -3.00 -13.89 -28.71
CA THR A 833 -3.01 -12.49 -28.21
C THR A 833 -4.28 -11.76 -28.67
N THR A 834 -4.85 -10.91 -27.81
CA THR A 834 -6.11 -10.16 -28.08
C THR A 834 -5.83 -8.70 -28.46
N ASP A 835 -5.13 -8.49 -29.58
CA ASP A 835 -4.54 -7.19 -29.96
C ASP A 835 -5.53 -6.13 -30.51
N SER A 836 -6.78 -6.09 -30.05
CA SER A 836 -7.73 -5.00 -30.35
C SER A 836 -8.44 -4.54 -29.07
N ILE A 837 -8.45 -3.23 -28.83
CA ILE A 837 -8.89 -2.61 -27.57
C ILE A 837 -9.75 -1.39 -27.89
N CYS A 838 -10.87 -1.19 -27.20
CA CYS A 838 -11.65 0.06 -27.22
C CYS A 838 -11.50 0.74 -25.86
N LEU A 839 -11.10 2.01 -25.87
CA LEU A 839 -10.82 2.81 -24.69
C LEU A 839 -11.77 4.01 -24.62
N PHE A 840 -12.48 4.11 -23.49
CA PHE A 840 -13.26 5.30 -23.15
C PHE A 840 -12.45 6.18 -22.18
N LEU A 841 -11.86 7.25 -22.70
CA LEU A 841 -11.24 8.30 -21.88
C LEU A 841 -12.33 9.23 -21.35
N TYR A 842 -12.24 9.64 -20.09
CA TYR A 842 -13.21 10.58 -19.51
C TYR A 842 -12.66 11.50 -18.42
N GLU A 843 -13.32 12.64 -18.26
CA GLU A 843 -12.97 13.72 -17.31
C GLU A 843 -14.23 14.07 -16.51
N HIS A 844 -14.16 13.97 -15.17
CA HIS A 844 -15.22 14.46 -14.28
C HIS A 844 -15.21 15.99 -14.24
N ASN A 845 -16.22 16.63 -14.80
CA ASN A 845 -16.18 18.05 -15.13
C ASN A 845 -16.91 18.90 -14.07
N ASN A 846 -16.25 19.12 -12.94
CA ASN A 846 -16.65 20.13 -11.95
C ASN A 846 -16.35 21.53 -12.50
N SER A 847 -17.37 22.34 -12.73
CA SER A 847 -17.24 23.65 -13.38
C SER A 847 -16.50 24.68 -12.51
N VAL A 848 -15.17 24.72 -12.60
CA VAL A 848 -14.39 25.91 -12.20
C VAL A 848 -14.68 27.02 -13.22
N ILE A 849 -15.74 27.79 -12.97
CA ILE A 849 -16.15 28.90 -13.83
C ILE A 849 -15.13 30.04 -13.69
N PHE A 850 -14.14 30.05 -14.58
CA PHE A 850 -13.34 31.22 -14.92
C PHE A 850 -14.21 32.27 -15.65
N SER A 851 -15.13 32.90 -14.91
CA SER A 851 -15.92 34.03 -15.40
C SER A 851 -16.31 34.94 -14.24
N ASN A 852 -16.06 36.25 -14.38
CA ASN A 852 -16.46 37.28 -13.42
C ASN A 852 -17.95 37.67 -13.56
N GLN A 853 -18.83 36.69 -13.78
CA GLN A 853 -20.29 36.85 -13.91
C GLN A 853 -21.02 35.89 -12.97
N PRO A 854 -22.03 36.34 -12.19
CA PRO A 854 -22.73 35.45 -11.26
C PRO A 854 -23.61 34.38 -11.97
N PRO A 855 -23.74 33.15 -11.43
CA PRO A 855 -24.30 32.01 -12.18
C PRO A 855 -25.77 32.15 -12.62
N TRP A 856 -26.58 32.95 -11.92
CA TRP A 856 -28.03 33.01 -12.10
C TRP A 856 -28.51 33.74 -13.38
N LYS A 857 -27.60 34.13 -14.28
CA LYS A 857 -27.94 34.87 -15.51
C LYS A 857 -27.94 34.05 -16.80
N ASP A 858 -27.36 32.85 -16.83
CA ASP A 858 -27.32 32.04 -18.06
C ASP A 858 -27.83 30.60 -17.85
N GLN A 859 -29.12 30.42 -18.09
CA GLN A 859 -29.80 29.12 -18.07
C GLN A 859 -29.37 28.18 -19.21
N THR A 860 -28.59 28.64 -20.20
CA THR A 860 -28.17 27.80 -21.33
C THR A 860 -26.97 26.90 -20.99
N ILE A 861 -26.19 27.25 -19.96
CA ILE A 861 -24.96 26.55 -19.54
C ILE A 861 -25.26 25.34 -18.62
N GLN A 862 -26.51 25.14 -18.20
CA GLN A 862 -26.87 24.14 -17.16
C GLN A 862 -27.30 22.75 -17.67
N ASN A 863 -27.48 22.51 -18.97
CA ASN A 863 -28.00 21.24 -19.46
C ASN A 863 -26.92 20.16 -19.68
N ASN A 864 -27.04 19.05 -18.95
CA ASN A 864 -26.23 17.85 -19.10
C ASN A 864 -26.34 17.22 -20.50
N THR A 865 -25.22 16.99 -21.19
CA THR A 865 -25.19 16.46 -22.57
C THR A 865 -25.93 15.13 -22.72
N VAL A 866 -25.74 14.17 -21.80
CA VAL A 866 -26.43 12.87 -21.86
C VAL A 866 -27.95 13.05 -21.75
N ARG A 867 -28.38 13.87 -20.77
CA ARG A 867 -29.80 14.21 -20.57
C ARG A 867 -30.43 14.89 -21.80
N ARG A 868 -29.66 15.74 -22.50
CA ARG A 868 -30.06 16.44 -23.74
C ARG A 868 -30.21 15.50 -24.94
N LEU A 869 -29.38 14.46 -25.04
CA LEU A 869 -29.42 13.47 -26.11
C LEU A 869 -30.59 12.48 -25.98
N GLY A 870 -31.03 12.24 -24.74
CA GLY A 870 -32.09 11.27 -24.44
C GLY A 870 -31.60 9.82 -24.45
N PRO A 871 -32.38 8.89 -23.88
CA PRO A 871 -31.94 7.50 -23.69
C PRO A 871 -31.81 6.73 -25.01
N GLU A 872 -32.54 7.18 -26.04
CA GLU A 872 -32.54 6.61 -27.41
C GLU A 872 -31.14 6.61 -28.05
N ALA A 873 -30.29 7.58 -27.71
CA ALA A 873 -28.93 7.72 -28.26
C ALA A 873 -27.96 6.64 -27.74
N PHE A 874 -28.32 5.93 -26.67
CA PHE A 874 -27.47 4.97 -25.96
C PHE A 874 -27.89 3.51 -26.21
N ARG A 875 -28.61 3.25 -27.31
CA ARG A 875 -29.04 1.91 -27.76
C ARG A 875 -27.94 1.04 -28.38
N SER A 876 -26.89 1.64 -28.93
CA SER A 876 -25.88 0.96 -29.75
C SER A 876 -24.45 1.34 -29.35
N PHE A 877 -23.47 0.50 -29.70
CA PHE A 877 -22.04 0.85 -29.62
C PHE A 877 -21.72 2.11 -30.46
N PRO A 878 -20.72 2.92 -30.07
CA PRO A 878 -19.98 2.87 -28.79
C PRO A 878 -20.81 3.38 -27.60
N ASN A 879 -21.83 4.16 -27.87
CA ASN A 879 -22.63 4.96 -26.93
C ASN A 879 -23.19 4.13 -25.78
N HIS A 880 -23.72 2.94 -26.07
CA HIS A 880 -24.26 2.01 -25.08
C HIS A 880 -23.20 1.58 -24.06
N HIS A 881 -21.99 1.25 -24.52
CA HIS A 881 -20.91 0.81 -23.64
C HIS A 881 -20.37 1.99 -22.82
N PHE A 882 -20.25 3.18 -23.42
CA PHE A 882 -19.98 4.42 -22.68
C PHE A 882 -21.04 4.69 -21.59
N PHE A 883 -22.32 4.59 -21.94
CA PHE A 883 -23.41 4.84 -21.00
C PHE A 883 -23.37 3.86 -19.83
N VAL A 884 -23.24 2.56 -20.09
CA VAL A 884 -23.23 1.53 -19.05
C VAL A 884 -21.93 1.56 -18.23
N ARG A 885 -20.76 1.42 -18.88
CA ARG A 885 -19.46 1.30 -18.21
C ARG A 885 -18.94 2.59 -17.62
N VAL A 886 -19.25 3.76 -18.18
CA VAL A 886 -18.68 5.05 -17.72
C VAL A 886 -19.72 5.95 -17.07
N TYR A 887 -20.76 6.36 -17.79
CA TYR A 887 -21.64 7.44 -17.32
C TYR A 887 -22.60 6.99 -16.20
N ARG A 888 -23.30 5.86 -16.38
CA ARG A 888 -24.43 5.45 -15.54
C ARG A 888 -24.02 5.23 -14.09
N HIS A 889 -22.98 4.43 -13.85
CA HIS A 889 -22.54 4.13 -12.48
C HIS A 889 -22.01 5.41 -11.79
N ASN A 890 -21.20 6.22 -12.48
CA ASN A 890 -20.69 7.49 -11.95
C ASN A 890 -21.82 8.47 -11.60
N ALA A 891 -22.81 8.63 -12.48
CA ALA A 891 -23.94 9.53 -12.25
C ALA A 891 -24.84 9.06 -11.09
N ILE A 892 -25.03 7.74 -10.91
CA ILE A 892 -25.76 7.17 -9.76
C ILE A 892 -24.96 7.36 -8.47
N SER A 893 -23.65 7.07 -8.48
CA SER A 893 -22.75 7.29 -7.34
C SER A 893 -22.69 8.76 -6.92
N ALA A 894 -22.56 9.70 -7.87
CA ALA A 894 -22.57 11.12 -7.60
C ALA A 894 -23.91 11.57 -7.00
N ALA A 895 -25.04 11.09 -7.53
CA ALA A 895 -26.36 11.35 -6.97
C ALA A 895 -26.52 10.79 -5.54
N LEU A 896 -25.99 9.59 -5.28
CA LEU A 896 -26.00 8.93 -3.97
C LEU A 896 -25.19 9.71 -2.93
N LEU A 897 -23.96 10.13 -3.27
CA LEU A 897 -23.07 10.90 -2.39
C LEU A 897 -23.57 12.33 -2.15
N ASN A 898 -24.11 13.00 -3.18
CA ASN A 898 -24.76 14.31 -3.05
C ASN A 898 -26.16 14.24 -2.43
N ARG A 899 -26.73 13.04 -2.27
CA ARG A 899 -28.10 12.80 -1.75
C ARG A 899 -29.19 13.55 -2.55
N LYS A 900 -28.93 13.83 -3.85
CA LYS A 900 -29.83 14.51 -4.80
C LYS A 900 -30.49 13.50 -5.74
N PRO A 901 -31.79 13.63 -6.10
CA PRO A 901 -32.44 12.76 -7.09
C PRO A 901 -31.77 12.83 -8.47
N THR A 902 -31.84 11.74 -9.26
CA THR A 902 -31.29 11.68 -10.63
C THR A 902 -32.36 11.31 -11.67
N PHE A 903 -32.26 11.90 -12.86
CA PHE A 903 -33.17 11.63 -13.99
C PHE A 903 -33.06 10.18 -14.51
N LEU A 904 -31.96 9.47 -14.19
CA LEU A 904 -31.75 8.07 -14.54
C LEU A 904 -32.74 7.10 -13.86
N SER A 905 -33.51 7.58 -12.88
CA SER A 905 -34.62 6.84 -12.25
C SER A 905 -35.88 6.76 -13.12
N SER A 906 -35.95 7.50 -14.24
CA SER A 906 -37.09 7.42 -15.17
C SER A 906 -37.14 6.07 -15.89
N PRO A 907 -38.34 5.47 -16.11
CA PRO A 907 -38.49 4.19 -16.80
C PRO A 907 -37.85 4.15 -18.20
N GLU A 908 -37.77 5.29 -18.90
CA GLU A 908 -37.18 5.39 -20.24
C GLU A 908 -35.65 5.17 -20.17
N TRP A 909 -34.97 5.74 -19.16
CA TRP A 909 -33.54 5.51 -18.92
C TRP A 909 -33.22 4.11 -18.39
N LEU A 910 -34.22 3.43 -17.81
CA LEU A 910 -34.11 2.04 -17.39
C LEU A 910 -34.45 1.03 -18.50
N THR A 911 -34.94 1.46 -19.67
CA THR A 911 -35.40 0.56 -20.74
C THR A 911 -34.75 0.85 -22.10
N SER A 912 -34.94 2.04 -22.68
CA SER A 912 -34.47 2.36 -24.04
C SER A 912 -32.98 2.07 -24.30
N PRO A 913 -32.01 2.36 -23.39
CA PRO A 913 -30.61 2.06 -23.66
C PRO A 913 -30.34 0.55 -23.81
N PHE A 914 -31.16 -0.30 -23.19
CA PHE A 914 -31.03 -1.76 -23.17
C PHE A 914 -32.01 -2.47 -24.14
N GLU A 915 -32.54 -1.77 -25.13
CA GLU A 915 -33.47 -2.35 -26.12
C GLU A 915 -32.76 -3.32 -27.10
N HIS A 916 -31.45 -3.19 -27.27
CA HIS A 916 -30.67 -4.06 -28.15
C HIS A 916 -29.68 -4.94 -27.35
N HIS A 917 -29.03 -4.38 -26.34
CA HIS A 917 -28.10 -5.12 -25.49
C HIS A 917 -28.80 -5.72 -24.24
N PRO A 918 -28.58 -7.00 -23.92
CA PRO A 918 -29.18 -7.63 -22.76
C PRO A 918 -28.61 -7.06 -21.44
N LYS A 919 -29.49 -6.80 -20.46
CA LYS A 919 -29.06 -6.42 -19.11
C LYS A 919 -28.33 -7.56 -18.40
N SER A 920 -27.12 -7.28 -17.93
CA SER A 920 -26.42 -8.14 -16.98
C SER A 920 -27.14 -8.19 -15.62
N VAL A 921 -26.64 -9.04 -14.72
CA VAL A 921 -27.05 -9.04 -13.29
C VAL A 921 -26.65 -7.71 -12.62
N PHE A 922 -25.50 -7.14 -13.02
CA PHE A 922 -24.97 -5.88 -12.48
C PHE A 922 -25.82 -4.67 -12.91
N ASP A 923 -26.35 -4.66 -14.13
CA ASP A 923 -27.27 -3.60 -14.59
C ASP A 923 -28.56 -3.55 -13.77
N ARG A 924 -29.04 -4.71 -13.33
CA ARG A 924 -30.22 -4.84 -12.45
C ARG A 924 -29.95 -4.38 -11.02
N LEU A 925 -28.70 -4.44 -10.55
CA LEU A 925 -28.31 -3.83 -9.27
C LEU A 925 -28.46 -2.30 -9.34
N PHE A 926 -27.98 -1.68 -10.41
CA PHE A 926 -28.12 -0.24 -10.64
C PHE A 926 -29.58 0.19 -10.92
N ASP A 927 -30.44 -0.69 -11.46
CA ASP A 927 -31.89 -0.44 -11.57
C ASP A 927 -32.56 -0.23 -10.20
N ILE A 928 -32.03 -0.87 -9.15
CA ILE A 928 -32.53 -0.74 -7.77
C ILE A 928 -31.84 0.44 -7.08
N ALA A 929 -30.52 0.55 -7.20
CA ALA A 929 -29.72 1.57 -6.52
C ALA A 929 -30.06 3.01 -6.94
N VAL A 930 -30.52 3.25 -8.18
CA VAL A 930 -30.95 4.56 -8.67
C VAL A 930 -32.15 5.16 -7.90
N LEU A 931 -32.86 4.34 -7.10
CA LEU A 931 -33.95 4.78 -6.23
C LEU A 931 -33.44 5.44 -4.92
N LEU A 932 -32.24 5.06 -4.46
CA LEU A 932 -31.67 5.49 -3.17
C LEU A 932 -31.45 7.01 -3.06
N PRO A 933 -30.93 7.73 -4.07
CA PRO A 933 -30.73 9.18 -3.96
C PRO A 933 -32.03 9.96 -3.71
N SER A 934 -33.15 9.47 -4.24
CA SER A 934 -34.48 10.06 -4.01
C SER A 934 -35.03 9.76 -2.60
N ILE A 935 -34.70 8.60 -2.04
CA ILE A 935 -34.98 8.26 -0.63
C ILE A 935 -34.14 9.13 0.30
N PHE A 936 -32.87 9.35 -0.04
CA PHE A 936 -31.93 10.16 0.74
C PHE A 936 -32.36 11.63 0.80
N ALA A 937 -32.71 12.23 -0.34
CA ALA A 937 -33.27 13.59 -0.40
C ALA A 937 -34.53 13.76 0.46
N ARG A 938 -35.46 12.78 0.42
CA ARG A 938 -36.66 12.79 1.27
C ARG A 938 -36.31 12.66 2.75
N ALA A 939 -35.34 11.82 3.11
CA ALA A 939 -34.90 11.66 4.49
C ALA A 939 -34.24 12.93 5.03
N ASP A 940 -33.43 13.61 4.23
CA ASP A 940 -32.77 14.86 4.64
C ASP A 940 -33.75 16.03 4.82
N HIS A 941 -34.89 16.00 4.15
CA HIS A 941 -35.99 16.94 4.40
C HIS A 941 -36.80 16.60 5.66
N ILE A 942 -37.03 15.31 5.97
CA ILE A 942 -37.87 14.85 7.09
C ILE A 942 -37.11 14.85 8.44
N LEU A 943 -35.86 14.36 8.46
CA LEU A 943 -35.12 14.12 9.69
C LEU A 943 -34.84 15.41 10.51
N PRO A 944 -34.57 16.59 9.92
CA PRO A 944 -34.33 17.84 10.67
C PRO A 944 -35.59 18.60 11.11
N GLN A 945 -36.79 18.20 10.66
CA GLN A 945 -38.04 18.87 11.05
C GLN A 945 -38.33 18.73 12.54
N GLU A 946 -39.17 19.62 13.08
CA GLU A 946 -39.66 19.51 14.46
C GLU A 946 -40.47 18.22 14.69
N GLN A 947 -40.49 17.78 15.95
CA GLN A 947 -41.14 16.53 16.42
C GLN A 947 -42.68 16.62 16.40
N THR A 948 -43.25 16.74 15.20
CA THR A 948 -44.69 16.80 14.93
C THR A 948 -45.24 15.42 14.54
N LEU A 949 -46.56 15.25 14.67
CA LEU A 949 -47.25 14.08 14.12
C LEU A 949 -47.08 13.96 12.59
N ALA A 950 -46.97 15.10 11.89
CA ALA A 950 -46.74 15.12 10.44
C ALA A 950 -45.38 14.50 10.06
N ARG A 951 -44.28 14.94 10.70
CA ARG A 951 -42.94 14.36 10.52
C ARG A 951 -42.93 12.84 10.76
N ARG A 952 -43.58 12.39 11.84
CA ARG A 952 -43.73 10.97 12.18
C ARG A 952 -44.42 10.17 11.06
N LEU A 953 -45.50 10.70 10.48
CA LEU A 953 -46.21 10.03 9.38
C LEU A 953 -45.40 10.02 8.08
N MET A 954 -44.69 11.11 7.76
CA MET A 954 -43.77 11.14 6.61
C MET A 954 -42.63 10.13 6.75
N ALA A 955 -42.08 9.95 7.96
CA ALA A 955 -41.08 8.94 8.24
C ALA A 955 -41.62 7.50 8.09
N GLN A 956 -42.87 7.23 8.51
CA GLN A 956 -43.53 5.93 8.31
C GLN A 956 -43.74 5.58 6.82
N ASP A 957 -44.17 6.55 6.00
CA ASP A 957 -44.27 6.36 4.55
C ASP A 957 -42.89 6.11 3.93
N LEU A 958 -41.89 6.94 4.24
CA LEU A 958 -40.56 6.77 3.66
C LEU A 958 -39.92 5.44 4.08
N LEU A 959 -40.06 5.02 5.33
CA LEU A 959 -39.59 3.71 5.80
C LEU A 959 -40.31 2.54 5.11
N THR A 960 -41.62 2.68 4.82
CA THR A 960 -42.37 1.70 4.01
C THR A 960 -41.82 1.61 2.58
N ASN A 961 -41.42 2.74 1.99
CA ASN A 961 -40.75 2.76 0.69
C ASN A 961 -39.34 2.12 0.76
N CYS A 962 -38.57 2.36 1.84
CA CYS A 962 -37.28 1.73 2.06
C CYS A 962 -37.39 0.19 2.11
N LEU A 963 -38.34 -0.37 2.85
CA LEU A 963 -38.56 -1.83 2.92
C LEU A 963 -38.87 -2.46 1.53
N ASN A 964 -39.51 -1.71 0.63
CA ASN A 964 -39.78 -2.18 -0.73
C ASN A 964 -38.53 -2.12 -1.63
N VAL A 965 -37.56 -1.24 -1.36
CA VAL A 965 -36.24 -1.21 -2.04
C VAL A 965 -35.30 -2.27 -1.45
N GLU A 966 -35.32 -2.46 -0.13
CA GLU A 966 -34.60 -3.56 0.53
C GLU A 966 -35.02 -4.92 -0.02
N ARG A 967 -36.33 -5.19 -0.12
CA ARG A 967 -36.84 -6.45 -0.71
C ARG A 967 -36.34 -6.67 -2.14
N GLN A 968 -36.12 -5.62 -2.93
CA GLN A 968 -35.55 -5.73 -4.27
C GLN A 968 -34.05 -6.10 -4.22
N PHE A 969 -33.28 -5.54 -3.28
CA PHE A 969 -31.89 -5.97 -3.04
C PHE A 969 -31.81 -7.43 -2.54
N GLU A 970 -32.70 -7.86 -1.65
CA GLU A 970 -32.79 -9.25 -1.17
C GLU A 970 -33.18 -10.23 -2.29
N GLN A 971 -34.15 -9.86 -3.14
CA GLN A 971 -34.54 -10.62 -4.33
C GLN A 971 -33.42 -10.69 -5.37
N TRP A 972 -32.73 -9.58 -5.62
CA TRP A 972 -31.57 -9.52 -6.51
C TRP A 972 -30.46 -10.46 -6.02
N TYR A 973 -30.05 -10.35 -4.76
CA TYR A 973 -29.00 -11.17 -4.15
C TYR A 973 -29.34 -12.67 -4.24
N SER A 974 -30.58 -13.04 -3.90
CA SER A 974 -31.10 -14.40 -4.04
C SER A 974 -31.07 -14.92 -5.49
N SER A 975 -31.33 -14.03 -6.47
CA SER A 975 -31.26 -14.38 -7.89
C SER A 975 -29.83 -14.61 -8.39
N VAL A 976 -28.83 -13.94 -7.81
CA VAL A 976 -27.41 -14.19 -8.15
C VAL A 976 -27.00 -15.57 -7.67
N LEU A 977 -27.25 -15.88 -6.40
CA LEU A 977 -26.83 -17.17 -5.79
C LEU A 977 -27.55 -18.38 -6.41
N SER A 978 -28.83 -18.25 -6.78
CA SER A 978 -29.55 -19.34 -7.46
C SER A 978 -29.11 -19.57 -8.92
N SER A 979 -28.39 -18.62 -9.52
CA SER A 979 -27.95 -18.72 -10.92
C SER A 979 -26.73 -19.63 -11.13
N SER A 980 -25.90 -19.90 -10.11
CA SER A 980 -24.77 -20.86 -10.27
C SER A 980 -25.22 -22.34 -10.21
N GLN A 981 -26.46 -22.61 -9.81
CA GLN A 981 -26.98 -23.99 -9.66
C GLN A 981 -27.46 -24.64 -10.98
N GLN A 982 -27.25 -24.00 -12.14
CA GLN A 982 -27.86 -24.42 -13.42
C GLN A 982 -26.87 -24.82 -14.52
N ASN A 983 -25.82 -25.58 -14.17
CA ASN A 983 -24.88 -26.16 -15.14
C ASN A 983 -24.90 -27.72 -15.17
N PRO A 984 -26.04 -28.37 -15.52
CA PRO A 984 -26.15 -29.84 -15.56
C PRO A 984 -25.47 -30.44 -16.80
N GLY A 985 -24.13 -30.43 -16.84
CA GLY A 985 -23.34 -30.78 -18.03
C GLY A 985 -22.31 -31.91 -17.90
N GLN A 986 -21.70 -32.12 -16.72
CA GLN A 986 -20.64 -33.12 -16.54
C GLN A 986 -20.83 -34.00 -15.29
N PRO A 987 -20.85 -35.34 -15.42
CA PRO A 987 -20.83 -36.25 -14.29
C PRO A 987 -19.37 -36.47 -13.82
N GLY A 988 -18.87 -35.62 -12.92
CA GLY A 988 -17.51 -35.79 -12.37
C GLY A 988 -17.11 -34.84 -11.24
N SER A 989 -17.50 -33.57 -11.30
CA SER A 989 -17.18 -32.57 -10.27
C SER A 989 -18.28 -32.49 -9.19
N SER A 990 -17.90 -32.68 -7.93
CA SER A 990 -18.79 -32.53 -6.77
C SER A 990 -18.49 -31.25 -5.98
N GLU A 991 -18.19 -30.16 -6.70
CA GLU A 991 -17.93 -28.83 -6.16
C GLU A 991 -18.97 -27.87 -6.71
N LEU A 992 -19.58 -27.09 -5.81
CA LEU A 992 -20.55 -26.06 -6.17
C LEU A 992 -19.77 -24.80 -6.53
N GLU A 993 -20.04 -24.20 -7.70
CA GLU A 993 -19.49 -22.88 -8.02
C GLU A 993 -20.10 -21.82 -7.09
N GLU A 994 -19.40 -21.51 -5.99
CA GLU A 994 -19.71 -20.36 -5.15
C GLU A 994 -19.40 -19.08 -5.95
N VAL A 995 -20.36 -18.14 -5.94
CA VAL A 995 -20.24 -16.90 -6.74
C VAL A 995 -19.09 -16.02 -6.23
N PHE A 996 -18.86 -16.08 -4.92
CA PHE A 996 -17.67 -15.62 -4.22
C PHE A 996 -17.46 -16.55 -3.03
N TRP A 997 -16.21 -16.77 -2.65
CA TRP A 997 -15.81 -17.57 -1.49
C TRP A 997 -14.79 -16.79 -0.66
N ILE A 998 -14.66 -17.15 0.61
CA ILE A 998 -13.51 -16.73 1.40
C ILE A 998 -12.32 -17.52 0.87
N GLU A 999 -11.24 -16.84 0.48
CA GLU A 999 -9.96 -17.53 0.40
C GLU A 999 -9.57 -17.86 1.84
N ASP A 1000 -9.59 -19.15 2.18
CA ASP A 1000 -8.99 -19.63 3.43
C ASP A 1000 -7.50 -19.30 3.39
N SER A 1001 -7.15 -18.12 3.89
CA SER A 1001 -5.88 -17.98 4.60
C SER A 1001 -5.91 -19.10 5.64
N GLU A 1002 -4.97 -20.03 5.59
CA GLU A 1002 -4.92 -21.23 6.45
C GLU A 1002 -4.52 -20.85 7.89
N SER A 1003 -5.05 -19.72 8.39
CA SER A 1003 -4.30 -18.72 9.12
C SER A 1003 -5.07 -18.10 10.28
N GLY A 1004 -4.59 -18.34 11.50
CA GLY A 1004 -4.99 -17.61 12.69
C GLY A 1004 -4.35 -16.22 12.79
N SER A 1005 -4.44 -15.37 11.76
CA SER A 1005 -3.81 -14.03 11.71
C SER A 1005 -4.69 -12.93 12.31
N GLY A 1006 -5.17 -13.12 13.54
CA GLY A 1006 -6.32 -12.40 14.12
C GLY A 1006 -6.28 -10.87 14.27
N PHE A 1007 -5.22 -10.16 13.84
CA PHE A 1007 -5.21 -8.69 13.74
C PHE A 1007 -4.80 -8.18 12.34
N MET A 1008 -4.77 -9.01 11.29
CA MET A 1008 -4.82 -8.46 9.93
C MET A 1008 -6.24 -7.98 9.65
N THR A 1009 -6.39 -6.67 9.50
CA THR A 1009 -7.67 -6.05 9.14
C THR A 1009 -8.13 -6.60 7.80
N PHE A 1010 -9.29 -7.26 7.77
CA PHE A 1010 -9.86 -7.94 6.59
C PHE A 1010 -9.05 -9.17 6.12
N ALA A 1011 -8.45 -9.93 7.05
CA ALA A 1011 -7.68 -11.14 6.76
C ALA A 1011 -8.39 -12.18 5.88
N ASP A 1012 -9.70 -12.38 6.08
CA ASP A 1012 -10.53 -13.29 5.28
C ASP A 1012 -10.89 -12.62 3.93
N THR A 1013 -9.93 -12.54 3.01
CA THR A 1013 -10.12 -11.96 1.68
C THR A 1013 -11.11 -12.75 0.84
N PHE A 1014 -11.92 -12.06 0.05
CA PHE A 1014 -12.92 -12.69 -0.82
C PHE A 1014 -12.36 -12.86 -2.23
N ALA A 1015 -12.36 -14.09 -2.73
CA ALA A 1015 -12.21 -14.38 -4.15
C ALA A 1015 -13.58 -14.51 -4.83
N PHE A 1016 -13.59 -14.27 -6.13
CA PHE A 1016 -14.79 -14.27 -6.96
C PHE A 1016 -14.53 -15.06 -8.24
N ARG A 1017 -15.60 -15.50 -8.90
CA ARG A 1017 -15.49 -16.14 -10.22
C ARG A 1017 -14.82 -15.23 -11.26
N ASP A 1018 -15.06 -13.91 -11.20
CA ASP A 1018 -14.50 -12.92 -12.12
C ASP A 1018 -14.53 -11.49 -11.53
N GLY A 1019 -13.76 -10.56 -12.11
CA GLY A 1019 -13.60 -9.19 -11.62
C GLY A 1019 -14.86 -8.32 -11.76
N VAL A 1020 -15.73 -8.62 -12.74
CA VAL A 1020 -17.04 -7.97 -12.88
C VAL A 1020 -17.95 -8.37 -11.72
N THR A 1021 -17.94 -9.65 -11.34
CA THR A 1021 -18.67 -10.19 -10.19
C THR A 1021 -18.14 -9.60 -8.88
N ALA A 1022 -16.82 -9.51 -8.69
CA ALA A 1022 -16.22 -8.83 -7.54
C ALA A 1022 -16.69 -7.37 -7.43
N THR A 1023 -16.60 -6.62 -8.53
CA THR A 1023 -17.05 -5.22 -8.60
C THR A 1023 -18.55 -5.10 -8.31
N MET A 1024 -19.37 -6.03 -8.82
CA MET A 1024 -20.81 -6.07 -8.60
C MET A 1024 -21.20 -6.24 -7.12
N PHE A 1025 -20.53 -7.14 -6.39
CA PHE A 1025 -20.78 -7.32 -4.95
C PHE A 1025 -20.23 -6.14 -4.12
N ILE A 1026 -19.06 -5.60 -4.47
CA ILE A 1026 -18.52 -4.36 -3.88
C ILE A 1026 -19.55 -3.21 -3.98
N TYR A 1027 -20.17 -3.00 -5.14
CA TYR A 1027 -21.22 -1.99 -5.29
C TYR A 1027 -22.49 -2.32 -4.50
N TYR A 1028 -22.91 -3.59 -4.43
CA TYR A 1028 -24.05 -4.02 -3.62
C TYR A 1028 -23.87 -3.65 -2.15
N TRP A 1029 -22.73 -4.00 -1.54
CA TRP A 1029 -22.42 -3.60 -0.16
C TRP A 1029 -22.27 -2.08 -0.02
N THR A 1030 -21.69 -1.38 -1.00
CA THR A 1030 -21.57 0.10 -0.99
C THR A 1030 -22.94 0.78 -0.90
N PHE A 1031 -23.95 0.26 -1.61
CA PHE A 1031 -25.34 0.73 -1.50
C PHE A 1031 -25.94 0.42 -0.13
N LEU A 1032 -25.72 -0.76 0.45
CA LEU A 1032 -26.24 -1.09 1.78
C LEU A 1032 -25.58 -0.30 2.92
N VAL A 1033 -24.26 -0.07 2.87
CA VAL A 1033 -23.52 0.77 3.84
C VAL A 1033 -24.09 2.19 3.91
N THR A 1034 -24.49 2.76 2.78
CA THR A 1034 -25.10 4.11 2.73
C THR A 1034 -26.60 4.11 3.03
N PHE A 1035 -27.32 3.02 2.73
CA PHE A 1035 -28.77 2.93 2.87
C PHE A 1035 -29.25 2.59 4.28
N TYR A 1036 -28.67 1.59 4.94
CA TYR A 1036 -29.14 1.11 6.24
C TYR A 1036 -29.11 2.18 7.36
N PRO A 1037 -28.09 3.05 7.48
CA PRO A 1037 -28.13 4.16 8.45
C PRO A 1037 -29.28 5.16 8.23
N VAL A 1038 -29.81 5.28 7.01
CA VAL A 1038 -31.01 6.09 6.74
C VAL A 1038 -32.27 5.37 7.22
N MET A 1039 -32.36 4.05 7.06
CA MET A 1039 -33.46 3.24 7.60
C MET A 1039 -33.46 3.25 9.14
N GLU A 1040 -32.30 3.13 9.78
CA GLU A 1040 -32.15 3.26 11.24
C GLU A 1040 -32.63 4.62 11.75
N ARG A 1041 -32.16 5.73 11.15
CA ARG A 1041 -32.58 7.07 11.58
C ARG A 1041 -34.07 7.31 11.38
N LEU A 1042 -34.64 6.88 10.25
CA LEU A 1042 -36.09 6.97 10.01
C LEU A 1042 -36.90 6.15 11.00
N TYR A 1043 -36.43 4.94 11.37
CA TYR A 1043 -37.07 4.13 12.40
C TYR A 1043 -37.09 4.88 13.75
N TRP A 1044 -35.95 5.35 14.24
CA TRP A 1044 -35.89 6.05 15.54
C TRP A 1044 -36.70 7.34 15.55
N THR A 1045 -36.72 8.09 14.44
CA THR A 1045 -37.54 9.31 14.28
C THR A 1045 -39.05 9.05 14.37
N ILE A 1046 -39.54 7.84 14.10
CA ILE A 1046 -40.95 7.51 14.34
C ILE A 1046 -41.26 7.41 15.84
N PHE A 1047 -40.30 7.00 16.66
CA PHE A 1047 -40.44 6.83 18.12
C PHE A 1047 -40.09 8.08 18.95
N GLU A 1048 -39.48 9.11 18.35
CA GLU A 1048 -39.31 10.42 19.00
C GLU A 1048 -40.66 10.94 19.56
N PRO A 1049 -40.70 11.51 20.78
CA PRO A 1049 -41.93 12.01 21.39
C PRO A 1049 -42.46 13.21 20.61
N VAL A 1050 -43.77 13.26 20.36
CA VAL A 1050 -44.37 14.39 19.62
C VAL A 1050 -44.63 15.57 20.57
N VAL A 1051 -44.29 16.76 20.10
CA VAL A 1051 -44.35 18.04 20.84
C VAL A 1051 -45.70 18.76 20.67
N ASP A 1052 -46.55 18.30 19.73
CA ASP A 1052 -47.92 18.81 19.52
C ASP A 1052 -48.76 18.71 20.81
N GLY A 1053 -48.93 19.84 21.51
CA GLY A 1053 -49.47 19.95 22.88
C GLY A 1053 -50.95 19.61 23.09
N ALA A 1054 -51.55 18.80 22.21
CA ALA A 1054 -52.94 18.33 22.27
C ALA A 1054 -53.08 16.81 22.43
N ILE A 1055 -51.98 16.04 22.35
CA ILE A 1055 -52.00 14.57 22.39
C ILE A 1055 -51.15 14.07 23.58
N PRO A 1056 -51.67 13.21 24.48
CA PRO A 1056 -50.88 12.61 25.55
C PRO A 1056 -49.69 11.81 25.01
N GLN A 1057 -48.52 11.95 25.65
CA GLN A 1057 -47.29 11.22 25.28
C GLN A 1057 -47.50 9.71 25.38
N THR A 1058 -47.83 9.11 24.24
CA THR A 1058 -48.18 7.70 24.10
C THR A 1058 -47.31 7.08 23.01
N MET A 1059 -46.86 5.84 23.24
CA MET A 1059 -46.02 5.12 22.28
C MET A 1059 -46.75 4.96 20.94
N PRO A 1060 -46.10 5.23 19.79
CA PRO A 1060 -46.75 5.16 18.50
C PRO A 1060 -47.16 3.73 18.17
N VAL A 1061 -48.46 3.51 17.92
CA VAL A 1061 -48.95 2.26 17.37
C VAL A 1061 -48.56 2.20 15.89
N LEU A 1062 -47.51 1.44 15.58
CA LEU A 1062 -47.06 1.21 14.21
C LEU A 1062 -48.12 0.42 13.40
N PRO A 1063 -48.23 0.66 12.08
CA PRO A 1063 -48.84 -0.28 11.14
C PRO A 1063 -48.22 -1.68 11.24
N SER A 1064 -49.00 -2.74 10.99
CA SER A 1064 -48.56 -4.14 11.18
C SER A 1064 -47.33 -4.53 10.34
N HIS A 1065 -47.11 -3.90 9.18
CA HIS A 1065 -45.92 -4.12 8.35
C HIS A 1065 -44.67 -3.39 8.85
N LEU A 1066 -44.80 -2.42 9.76
CA LEU A 1066 -43.68 -1.76 10.44
C LEU A 1066 -43.42 -2.34 11.85
N GLN A 1067 -44.42 -2.95 12.49
CA GLN A 1067 -44.28 -3.62 13.80
C GLN A 1067 -43.24 -4.77 13.82
N GLN A 1068 -42.97 -5.38 12.66
CA GLN A 1068 -42.06 -6.53 12.53
C GLN A 1068 -40.61 -6.11 12.25
N ILE A 1069 -40.31 -4.81 12.21
CA ILE A 1069 -38.94 -4.31 11.97
C ILE A 1069 -38.05 -4.63 13.18
N ASN A 1070 -36.93 -5.30 12.93
CA ASN A 1070 -35.83 -5.38 13.87
C ASN A 1070 -34.84 -4.22 13.62
N PRO A 1071 -34.78 -3.17 14.46
CA PRO A 1071 -33.84 -2.06 14.27
C PRO A 1071 -32.37 -2.50 14.34
N LEU A 1072 -32.07 -3.61 15.03
CA LEU A 1072 -30.71 -4.17 15.09
C LEU A 1072 -30.23 -4.70 13.73
N LYS A 1073 -31.12 -4.95 12.75
CA LYS A 1073 -30.74 -5.27 11.35
C LYS A 1073 -30.00 -4.10 10.71
N TYR A 1074 -30.48 -2.87 10.95
CA TYR A 1074 -29.98 -1.64 10.30
C TYR A 1074 -28.89 -0.93 11.10
N SER A 1075 -28.73 -1.28 12.37
CA SER A 1075 -27.83 -0.57 13.27
C SER A 1075 -26.37 -0.62 12.85
N CYS A 1076 -25.65 0.49 13.08
CA CYS A 1076 -24.25 0.64 12.70
C CYS A 1076 -23.28 -0.39 13.34
N GLY A 1077 -23.70 -1.07 14.42
CA GLY A 1077 -22.86 -1.98 15.22
C GLY A 1077 -22.28 -3.15 14.44
N LYS A 1078 -23.11 -4.10 13.97
CA LYS A 1078 -22.63 -5.31 13.29
C LYS A 1078 -22.86 -5.28 11.78
N THR A 1079 -24.11 -5.13 11.33
CA THR A 1079 -24.47 -5.33 9.91
C THR A 1079 -23.78 -4.34 8.97
N VAL A 1080 -23.79 -3.05 9.31
CA VAL A 1080 -23.18 -2.00 8.46
C VAL A 1080 -21.65 -2.12 8.45
N ARG A 1081 -21.04 -2.47 9.59
CA ARG A 1081 -19.60 -2.76 9.69
C ARG A 1081 -19.20 -3.98 8.87
N GLU A 1082 -20.02 -5.04 8.85
CA GLU A 1082 -19.78 -6.24 8.04
C GLU A 1082 -19.81 -5.92 6.54
N PHE A 1083 -20.76 -5.09 6.08
CA PHE A 1083 -20.78 -4.64 4.68
C PHE A 1083 -19.56 -3.78 4.32
N ALA A 1084 -19.12 -2.90 5.22
CA ALA A 1084 -17.89 -2.12 5.02
C ALA A 1084 -16.65 -3.04 4.98
N ALA A 1085 -16.60 -4.07 5.81
CA ALA A 1085 -15.53 -5.06 5.82
C ALA A 1085 -15.52 -5.90 4.53
N ASN A 1086 -16.68 -6.33 4.04
CA ASN A 1086 -16.80 -7.12 2.81
C ASN A 1086 -16.34 -6.34 1.57
N ILE A 1087 -16.57 -5.02 1.52
CA ILE A 1087 -15.98 -4.15 0.49
C ILE A 1087 -14.45 -4.25 0.53
N CYS A 1088 -13.83 -4.05 1.70
CA CYS A 1088 -12.37 -4.11 1.84
C CYS A 1088 -11.80 -5.51 1.54
N ARG A 1089 -12.41 -6.59 2.05
CA ARG A 1089 -12.05 -7.99 1.74
C ARG A 1089 -12.04 -8.31 0.24
N SER A 1090 -12.84 -7.59 -0.55
CA SER A 1090 -13.05 -7.84 -1.98
C SER A 1090 -12.26 -6.92 -2.91
N LEU A 1091 -11.90 -5.73 -2.42
CA LEU A 1091 -11.27 -4.67 -3.20
C LEU A 1091 -9.94 -5.11 -3.83
N ASP A 1092 -9.16 -5.95 -3.15
CA ASP A 1092 -7.88 -6.47 -3.64
C ASP A 1092 -8.05 -7.43 -4.83
N PHE A 1093 -9.02 -8.36 -4.76
CA PHE A 1093 -9.35 -9.25 -5.88
C PHE A 1093 -9.83 -8.44 -7.09
N ALA A 1094 -10.72 -7.46 -6.85
CA ALA A 1094 -11.24 -6.59 -7.90
C ALA A 1094 -10.13 -5.73 -8.54
N LEU A 1095 -9.18 -5.21 -7.76
CA LEU A 1095 -8.06 -4.42 -8.26
C LEU A 1095 -7.13 -5.24 -9.16
N ASN A 1096 -6.82 -6.48 -8.76
CA ASN A 1096 -5.96 -7.36 -9.54
C ASN A 1096 -6.61 -7.73 -10.89
N SER A 1097 -7.92 -8.04 -10.87
CA SER A 1097 -8.67 -8.53 -12.03
C SER A 1097 -9.25 -7.46 -12.97
N THR A 1098 -9.46 -6.21 -12.52
CA THR A 1098 -10.12 -5.17 -13.33
C THR A 1098 -9.19 -4.54 -14.39
N VAL A 1099 -9.81 -4.10 -15.50
CA VAL A 1099 -9.25 -3.18 -16.52
C VAL A 1099 -9.85 -1.76 -16.42
N GLN A 1100 -10.65 -1.49 -15.40
CA GLN A 1100 -11.27 -0.19 -15.12
C GLN A 1100 -11.15 0.10 -13.61
N PRO A 1101 -9.98 0.54 -13.12
CA PRO A 1101 -9.71 0.74 -11.69
C PRO A 1101 -10.59 1.81 -11.04
N ASP A 1102 -11.01 2.81 -11.82
CA ASP A 1102 -11.85 3.92 -11.36
C ASP A 1102 -13.17 3.47 -10.71
N MET A 1103 -13.69 2.30 -11.08
CA MET A 1103 -14.87 1.67 -10.47
C MET A 1103 -14.72 1.48 -8.95
N LEU A 1104 -13.50 1.32 -8.46
CA LEU A 1104 -13.19 1.00 -7.06
C LEU A 1104 -13.07 2.25 -6.16
N VAL A 1105 -13.01 3.44 -6.75
CA VAL A 1105 -12.83 4.72 -6.04
C VAL A 1105 -14.02 5.07 -5.15
N VAL A 1106 -15.25 4.97 -5.66
CA VAL A 1106 -16.46 5.29 -4.88
C VAL A 1106 -16.66 4.31 -3.71
N PRO A 1107 -16.55 2.98 -3.88
CA PRO A 1107 -16.54 2.03 -2.76
C PRO A 1107 -15.48 2.37 -1.71
N LEU A 1108 -14.23 2.62 -2.13
CA LEU A 1108 -13.12 3.01 -1.24
C LEU A 1108 -13.44 4.28 -0.44
N PHE A 1109 -14.03 5.29 -1.09
CA PHE A 1109 -14.44 6.52 -0.43
C PHE A 1109 -15.56 6.30 0.59
N VAL A 1110 -16.55 5.47 0.26
CA VAL A 1110 -17.67 5.15 1.17
C VAL A 1110 -17.16 4.42 2.42
N VAL A 1111 -16.28 3.42 2.29
CA VAL A 1111 -15.70 2.75 3.47
C VAL A 1111 -14.75 3.65 4.25
N ARG A 1112 -13.96 4.51 3.59
CA ARG A 1112 -13.14 5.51 4.28
C ARG A 1112 -13.99 6.51 5.06
N GLN A 1113 -15.12 6.96 4.50
CA GLN A 1113 -16.08 7.84 5.18
C GLN A 1113 -16.78 7.16 6.36
N PHE A 1114 -17.07 5.85 6.26
CA PHE A 1114 -17.55 5.02 7.38
C PHE A 1114 -16.47 4.90 8.48
N TYR A 1115 -15.28 4.40 8.11
CA TYR A 1115 -14.01 4.43 8.86
C TYR A 1115 -13.82 5.69 9.71
N THR A 1116 -13.93 6.86 9.06
CA THR A 1116 -13.68 8.17 9.69
C THR A 1116 -14.72 8.52 10.77
N ARG A 1117 -15.93 7.94 10.72
CA ARG A 1117 -17.03 8.26 11.62
C ARG A 1117 -17.13 7.30 12.81
N VAL A 1118 -16.60 6.08 12.71
CA VAL A 1118 -16.66 5.05 13.77
C VAL A 1118 -16.22 5.56 15.16
N PRO A 1119 -15.09 6.27 15.33
CA PRO A 1119 -14.71 6.85 16.63
C PRO A 1119 -15.72 7.83 17.23
N GLY A 1120 -16.50 8.52 16.40
CA GLY A 1120 -17.57 9.42 16.83
C GLY A 1120 -18.91 8.74 17.08
N MET A 1121 -19.09 7.50 16.61
CA MET A 1121 -20.32 6.71 16.79
C MET A 1121 -20.30 5.85 18.05
N PHE A 1122 -19.12 5.57 18.63
CA PHE A 1122 -18.97 4.81 19.88
C PHE A 1122 -18.14 5.58 20.92
N PRO A 1123 -18.73 6.59 21.60
CA PRO A 1123 -18.02 7.43 22.56
C PRO A 1123 -17.46 6.62 23.74
N GLY A 1124 -16.14 6.41 23.76
CA GLY A 1124 -15.43 5.67 24.80
C GLY A 1124 -14.36 4.70 24.30
N ILE A 1125 -14.32 4.38 23.01
CA ILE A 1125 -13.31 3.51 22.39
C ILE A 1125 -12.48 4.35 21.41
N THR A 1126 -11.21 4.61 21.72
CA THR A 1126 -10.41 5.67 21.06
C THR A 1126 -9.75 5.30 19.73
N ASP A 1127 -9.65 4.02 19.39
CA ASP A 1127 -8.82 3.53 18.28
C ASP A 1127 -9.58 2.64 17.27
N ASP A 1128 -10.91 2.52 17.40
CA ASP A 1128 -11.74 1.71 16.50
C ASP A 1128 -11.86 2.34 15.10
N GLY A 1129 -11.79 1.52 14.04
CA GLY A 1129 -11.77 2.00 12.65
C GLY A 1129 -10.40 2.53 12.16
N ARG A 1130 -9.40 2.66 13.03
CA ARG A 1130 -8.08 3.26 12.68
C ARG A 1130 -7.25 2.39 11.74
N LEU A 1131 -7.26 1.07 11.94
CA LEU A 1131 -6.50 0.15 11.10
C LEU A 1131 -7.17 0.01 9.72
N GLU A 1132 -8.50 0.02 9.68
CA GLU A 1132 -9.31 0.08 8.47
C GLU A 1132 -9.00 1.32 7.62
N LEU A 1133 -8.82 2.49 8.27
CA LEU A 1133 -8.40 3.72 7.58
C LEU A 1133 -6.97 3.64 7.02
N MET A 1134 -6.03 3.02 7.75
CA MET A 1134 -4.67 2.80 7.25
C MET A 1134 -4.67 1.81 6.07
N TRP A 1135 -5.48 0.75 6.13
CA TRP A 1135 -5.70 -0.18 5.02
C TRP A 1135 -6.26 0.54 3.78
N CYS A 1136 -7.25 1.43 3.96
CA CYS A 1136 -7.82 2.22 2.85
C CYS A 1136 -6.80 3.14 2.17
N GLU A 1137 -5.88 3.76 2.93
CA GLU A 1137 -4.82 4.60 2.35
C GLU A 1137 -3.76 3.74 1.63
N ALA A 1138 -3.41 2.58 2.16
CA ALA A 1138 -2.52 1.62 1.48
C ALA A 1138 -3.14 1.06 0.19
N PHE A 1139 -4.46 0.79 0.18
CA PHE A 1139 -5.19 0.42 -1.03
C PHE A 1139 -5.16 1.55 -2.08
N ARG A 1140 -5.30 2.82 -1.67
CA ARG A 1140 -5.22 3.97 -2.59
C ARG A 1140 -3.89 4.03 -3.33
N GLN A 1141 -2.77 3.65 -2.70
CA GLN A 1141 -1.46 3.58 -3.38
C GLN A 1141 -1.41 2.46 -4.42
N ARG A 1142 -1.96 1.28 -4.10
CA ARG A 1142 -2.04 0.16 -5.07
C ARG A 1142 -2.97 0.48 -6.26
N LEU A 1143 -4.04 1.24 -6.00
CA LEU A 1143 -4.95 1.76 -7.03
C LEU A 1143 -4.25 2.73 -7.98
N LEU A 1144 -3.41 3.63 -7.45
CA LEU A 1144 -2.57 4.53 -8.25
C LEU A 1144 -1.63 3.74 -9.18
N THR A 1145 -0.91 2.75 -8.66
CA THR A 1145 -0.02 1.90 -9.47
C THR A 1145 -0.78 1.19 -10.59
N LYS A 1146 -1.87 0.48 -10.26
CA LYS A 1146 -2.68 -0.27 -11.23
C LYS A 1146 -3.24 0.60 -12.36
N GLY A 1147 -3.60 1.86 -12.08
CA GLY A 1147 -4.06 2.79 -13.10
C GLY A 1147 -2.92 3.29 -14.01
N GLN A 1148 -1.72 3.52 -13.45
CA GLN A 1148 -0.54 3.84 -14.26
C GLN A 1148 -0.13 2.66 -15.16
N ASP A 1149 -0.13 1.43 -14.64
CA ASP A 1149 0.17 0.21 -15.42
C ASP A 1149 -0.75 0.11 -16.67
N ILE A 1150 -2.02 0.50 -16.53
CA ILE A 1150 -3.01 0.52 -17.63
C ILE A 1150 -2.72 1.66 -18.62
N LEU A 1151 -2.34 2.85 -18.16
CA LEU A 1151 -1.95 3.95 -19.06
C LEU A 1151 -0.69 3.60 -19.88
N ASP A 1152 0.34 3.03 -19.24
CA ASP A 1152 1.59 2.65 -19.90
C ASP A 1152 1.32 1.63 -21.03
N VAL A 1153 0.46 0.63 -20.77
CA VAL A 1153 0.01 -0.33 -21.79
C VAL A 1153 -0.76 0.37 -22.93
N VAL A 1154 -1.63 1.33 -22.63
CA VAL A 1154 -2.38 2.10 -23.64
C VAL A 1154 -1.45 2.96 -24.51
N GLN A 1155 -0.42 3.60 -23.93
CA GLN A 1155 0.52 4.47 -24.65
C GLN A 1155 1.32 3.69 -25.72
N SER A 1156 1.57 2.39 -25.49
CA SER A 1156 2.28 1.53 -26.45
C SER A 1156 1.51 1.25 -27.76
N LYS A 1157 0.18 1.49 -27.80
CA LYS A 1157 -0.72 1.01 -28.87
C LYS A 1157 -1.06 2.10 -29.89
N LYS A 1158 -1.41 1.68 -31.12
CA LYS A 1158 -1.79 2.57 -32.24
C LYS A 1158 -3.29 2.84 -32.37
N TRP A 1159 -3.74 4.02 -31.98
CA TRP A 1159 -5.15 4.36 -31.81
C TRP A 1159 -5.83 4.93 -33.05
N VAL A 1160 -7.17 4.88 -33.09
CA VAL A 1160 -8.04 5.54 -34.05
C VAL A 1160 -9.24 6.12 -33.30
N ASP A 1161 -9.64 7.35 -33.61
CA ASP A 1161 -10.83 7.96 -33.01
C ASP A 1161 -12.13 7.37 -33.57
N LEU A 1162 -13.07 7.06 -32.67
CA LEU A 1162 -14.48 6.89 -33.01
C LEU A 1162 -15.21 8.22 -32.76
N ALA A 1163 -16.30 8.48 -33.49
CA ALA A 1163 -16.97 9.78 -33.45
C ALA A 1163 -17.50 10.12 -32.04
N GLY A 1164 -17.01 11.24 -31.47
CA GLY A 1164 -17.34 11.72 -30.13
C GLY A 1164 -18.69 12.46 -30.01
N TYR A 1165 -18.99 12.94 -28.80
CA TYR A 1165 -20.30 13.45 -28.36
C TYR A 1165 -20.25 14.79 -27.61
#